data_AF-A0AA43QHZ6-F1
#
_entry.id   AF-A0AA43QHZ6-F1
#
_cell.length_a   1.000
_cell.length_b   1.000
_cell.length_c   1.000
_cell.angle_alpha   90.00
_cell.angle_beta   90.00
_cell.angle_gamma   90.00
#
_symmetry.space_group_name_H-M   'P 1'
#
loop_
_entity.id
_entity.type
_entity.pdbx_description
1 polymer ?
#
loop_
_entity_poly.entity_id
_entity_poly.type
_entity_poly.pdbx_seq_one_letter_code
_entity_poly.pdbx_strand_id
1 'polypeptide(L)'
;MSSITEASQTAAPARSQYHHFVPRFILKNFAHLYQSPDEAASSSKSSTKPVKRNRKRGKKKKGPIPGDLMLNVINLKGDNACIEEIPVATTLGVTDMYRDEREQNQKHLEERLSKLESVAAMVMHKMRKAFEAGSPDVWITRSERDTLRKFLFIMKYRGSGFHRRYFHQTAEEYSEDDRQKLQDYMHKKGYEKPVDVWFDNIKAMVDLRMDPQMQWKDLLMESIIHEGPVSILSDPDTQKIRQGAYTEFHNFAGISPRLMIVLRSFVLPVLDEDANEEIGLWRQNCLEQIAAQHGNPIEVRSLFEDLRITKARNTYTRIANGELEFLDGEDGVHRLHDKFCFPFFPISTKHTDWINFIMLENAHHILTIVFNSRKATDRTMQRYLTTPCEVNGQTFFKYVESPEPNLQLKFLEKLDNVFGNANRGLVYTCQSKDLMDPLGTLGQMMQAEFPRQENPTGLMQLYNILGGSIITLPKDLDQAKKMLNMRIKIDVWSNGLDEIRRQEFRDQMARLFWQLPARRVWLYLKSVRFRLRPEKEIAAAQRVDISQLSIFDQSEHAEDVIVKASHLVRVDQVNKLMWVACMSELCSPKIFGIAGSISDCGINAVEKLAPNCREMVLLTEAHEDFPLPRCTTEQSIEFHARCGVRGKYEEIFGASAAEPAIKALWEVLDKIYPRYPDLLSHHG
;
A
#
# COMPACT_ATOMS: atom_id res chain seq x y z
N MET A 1 -39.09 -41.20 46.00
CA MET A 1 -40.06 -40.80 44.95
C MET A 1 -40.51 -39.37 45.24
N SER A 2 -39.95 -38.39 44.52
CA SER A 2 -40.66 -37.18 44.11
C SER A 2 -39.75 -36.47 43.10
N SER A 3 -40.12 -36.61 41.83
CA SER A 3 -39.49 -35.99 40.67
C SER A 3 -39.99 -34.54 40.60
N ILE A 4 -39.11 -33.58 40.84
CA ILE A 4 -39.36 -32.17 40.48
C ILE A 4 -38.86 -32.00 39.06
N THR A 5 -39.78 -32.10 38.11
CA THR A 5 -39.62 -31.63 36.74
C THR A 5 -39.61 -30.10 36.75
N GLU A 6 -38.42 -29.51 36.60
CA GLU A 6 -38.27 -28.11 36.20
C GLU A 6 -38.76 -27.97 34.75
N ALA A 7 -39.90 -27.31 34.60
CA ALA A 7 -40.39 -26.86 33.31
C ALA A 7 -39.42 -25.81 32.77
N SER A 8 -38.65 -26.18 31.76
CA SER A 8 -37.88 -25.27 30.91
C SER A 8 -38.83 -24.21 30.34
N GLN A 9 -38.77 -22.99 30.88
CA GLN A 9 -39.38 -21.82 30.28
C GLN A 9 -38.60 -21.50 29.01
N THR A 10 -39.08 -22.03 27.88
CA THR A 10 -38.64 -21.60 26.55
C THR A 10 -38.97 -20.11 26.40
N ALA A 11 -37.93 -19.29 26.39
CA ALA A 11 -38.03 -17.86 26.11
C ALA A 11 -38.78 -17.66 24.78
N ALA A 12 -39.82 -16.83 24.79
CA ALA A 12 -40.57 -16.51 23.58
C ALA A 12 -39.59 -15.99 22.49
N PRO A 13 -39.74 -16.43 21.22
CA PRO A 13 -38.80 -16.04 20.17
C PRO A 13 -38.77 -14.52 20.02
N ALA A 14 -37.57 -13.94 20.12
CA ALA A 14 -37.36 -12.51 19.98
C ALA A 14 -37.92 -12.03 18.63
N ARG A 15 -38.78 -11.02 18.64
CA ARG A 15 -39.37 -10.45 17.42
C ARG A 15 -38.28 -9.87 16.54
N SER A 16 -38.21 -10.33 15.28
CA SER A 16 -37.29 -9.80 14.28
C SER A 16 -37.43 -8.29 14.12
N GLN A 17 -36.30 -7.62 13.92
CA GLN A 17 -36.17 -6.17 13.90
C GLN A 17 -35.33 -5.73 12.70
N TYR A 18 -35.81 -4.71 11.99
CA TYR A 18 -35.07 -4.09 10.91
C TYR A 18 -34.14 -3.01 11.46
N HIS A 19 -32.85 -3.13 11.20
CA HIS A 19 -31.81 -2.24 11.68
C HIS A 19 -31.22 -1.44 10.52
N HIS A 20 -31.19 -0.11 10.67
CA HIS A 20 -30.65 0.78 9.65
C HIS A 20 -29.12 0.92 9.78
N PHE A 21 -28.40 0.76 8.67
CA PHE A 21 -26.97 1.11 8.60
C PHE A 21 -26.79 2.62 8.86
N VAL A 22 -27.63 3.46 8.23
CA VAL A 22 -27.70 4.90 8.47
C VAL A 22 -28.86 5.21 9.43
N PRO A 23 -28.60 5.77 10.63
CA PRO A 23 -29.65 6.04 11.61
C PRO A 23 -30.83 6.82 11.03
N ARG A 24 -32.05 6.42 11.42
CA ARG A 24 -33.29 7.02 10.90
C ARG A 24 -33.37 8.52 11.14
N PHE A 25 -32.81 9.03 12.24
CA PHE A 25 -32.84 10.47 12.53
C PHE A 25 -31.98 11.29 11.55
N ILE A 26 -30.97 10.68 10.92
CA ILE A 26 -30.20 11.28 9.83
C ILE A 26 -31.02 11.20 8.54
N LEU A 27 -31.52 10.01 8.19
CA LEU A 27 -32.33 9.80 6.97
C LEU A 27 -33.54 10.73 6.88
N LYS A 28 -34.20 10.99 8.02
CA LYS A 28 -35.32 11.95 8.11
C LYS A 28 -34.95 13.36 7.64
N ASN A 29 -33.69 13.77 7.74
CA ASN A 29 -33.24 15.09 7.29
C ASN A 29 -33.10 15.17 5.75
N PHE A 30 -33.09 14.02 5.07
CA PHE A 30 -33.05 13.90 3.61
C PHE A 30 -34.40 13.47 3.01
N ALA A 31 -35.41 13.25 3.86
CA ALA A 31 -36.70 12.74 3.46
C ALA A 31 -37.68 13.86 3.09
N HIS A 32 -38.61 13.55 2.20
CA HIS A 32 -39.77 14.38 1.87
C HIS A 32 -41.07 13.64 2.19
N LEU A 33 -42.17 14.38 2.25
CA LEU A 33 -43.50 13.79 2.43
C LEU A 33 -44.02 13.25 1.10
N TYR A 34 -44.48 12.00 1.09
CA TYR A 34 -45.14 11.40 -0.05
C TYR A 34 -46.40 12.17 -0.42
N GLN A 35 -46.52 12.54 -1.70
CA GLN A 35 -47.71 13.15 -2.28
C GLN A 35 -48.37 12.14 -3.23
N SER A 36 -49.70 11.97 -3.13
CA SER A 36 -50.43 11.13 -4.08
C SER A 36 -50.40 11.76 -5.48
N PRO A 37 -50.37 10.99 -6.58
CA PRO A 37 -50.51 11.50 -7.94
C PRO A 37 -51.72 12.44 -8.12
N ASP A 38 -52.83 12.17 -7.41
CA ASP A 38 -54.05 12.98 -7.44
C ASP A 38 -53.93 14.33 -6.71
N GLU A 39 -53.05 14.43 -5.70
CA GLU A 39 -52.85 15.66 -4.91
C GLU A 39 -51.88 16.62 -5.61
N ALA A 40 -50.85 16.11 -6.32
CA ALA A 40 -49.89 16.91 -7.07
C ALA A 40 -50.52 17.73 -8.21
N ALA A 41 -51.64 17.26 -8.78
CA ALA A 41 -52.41 18.00 -9.78
C ALA A 41 -53.25 19.15 -9.20
N SER A 42 -53.48 19.18 -7.88
CA SER A 42 -54.38 20.12 -7.20
C SER A 42 -53.66 21.22 -6.39
N SER A 43 -52.34 21.11 -6.20
CA SER A 43 -51.56 21.97 -5.30
C SER A 43 -51.07 23.28 -5.92
N SER A 44 -51.81 23.88 -6.85
CA SER A 44 -51.54 25.24 -7.36
C SER A 44 -52.12 26.36 -6.49
N LYS A 45 -52.70 26.06 -5.31
CA LYS A 45 -53.14 27.07 -4.35
C LYS A 45 -52.66 26.77 -2.94
N SER A 46 -51.95 27.73 -2.38
CA SER A 46 -51.44 27.78 -1.02
C SER A 46 -52.55 27.59 0.02
N SER A 47 -52.45 26.57 0.87
CA SER A 47 -52.97 26.67 2.24
C SER A 47 -52.32 25.63 3.16
N THR A 48 -51.62 26.14 4.16
CA THR A 48 -50.95 25.40 5.22
C THR A 48 -51.95 25.12 6.34
N LYS A 49 -52.81 24.09 6.23
CA LYS A 49 -53.49 23.49 7.41
C LYS A 49 -53.72 21.98 7.22
N PRO A 50 -53.32 21.13 8.19
CA PRO A 50 -53.57 19.69 8.14
C PRO A 50 -55.05 19.39 8.45
N VAL A 51 -55.77 18.81 7.49
CA VAL A 51 -57.14 18.32 7.68
C VAL A 51 -57.10 16.99 8.44
N LYS A 52 -57.64 16.95 9.66
CA LYS A 52 -57.88 15.71 10.42
C LYS A 52 -58.97 14.89 9.73
N ARG A 53 -58.65 13.74 9.11
CA ARG A 53 -59.64 12.73 8.69
C ARG A 53 -59.58 11.46 9.55
N ASN A 54 -60.74 11.09 10.09
CA ASN A 54 -60.99 9.88 10.88
C ASN A 54 -60.61 8.60 10.12
N ARG A 55 -59.74 7.77 10.71
CA ARG A 55 -59.36 6.44 10.22
C ARG A 55 -60.47 5.42 10.51
N LYS A 56 -61.34 5.14 9.53
CA LYS A 56 -62.04 3.84 9.48
C LYS A 56 -61.09 2.79 8.90
N ARG A 57 -60.80 1.76 9.69
CA ARG A 57 -60.00 0.57 9.33
C ARG A 57 -60.72 -0.23 8.24
N GLY A 58 -60.40 0.05 6.99
CA GLY A 58 -60.61 -0.86 5.85
C GLY A 58 -59.25 -1.36 5.37
N LYS A 59 -59.14 -2.66 5.07
CA LYS A 59 -57.94 -3.36 4.58
C LYS A 59 -57.26 -2.54 3.46
N LYS A 60 -56.10 -1.92 3.74
CA LYS A 60 -55.39 -1.05 2.79
C LYS A 60 -54.35 -1.82 1.98
N LYS A 61 -54.29 -1.49 0.68
CA LYS A 61 -53.27 -1.88 -0.31
C LYS A 61 -51.84 -1.62 0.22
N LYS A 62 -50.88 -2.48 -0.16
CA LYS A 62 -49.45 -2.47 0.21
C LYS A 62 -48.63 -1.28 -0.37
N GLY A 63 -49.20 -0.08 -0.47
CA GLY A 63 -48.52 1.10 -1.04
C GLY A 63 -48.27 2.20 0.00
N PRO A 64 -47.32 3.13 -0.25
CA PRO A 64 -47.09 4.30 0.60
C PRO A 64 -48.35 5.15 0.71
N ILE A 65 -48.57 5.73 1.89
CA ILE A 65 -49.73 6.55 2.21
C ILE A 65 -49.31 8.03 2.14
N PRO A 66 -50.15 8.94 1.62
CA PRO A 66 -49.86 10.37 1.67
C PRO A 66 -49.43 10.82 3.08
N GLY A 67 -48.30 11.51 3.15
CA GLY A 67 -47.64 11.90 4.41
C GLY A 67 -46.60 10.93 4.96
N ASP A 68 -46.39 9.75 4.35
CA ASP A 68 -45.24 8.90 4.69
C ASP A 68 -43.93 9.60 4.30
N LEU A 69 -42.87 9.37 5.09
CA LEU A 69 -41.54 9.91 4.81
C LEU A 69 -40.80 9.03 3.80
N MET A 70 -40.50 9.61 2.65
CA MET A 70 -39.87 8.96 1.51
C MET A 70 -38.48 9.56 1.26
N LEU A 71 -37.59 8.76 0.68
CA LEU A 71 -36.28 9.18 0.21
C LEU A 71 -36.25 9.10 -1.31
N ASN A 72 -35.66 10.10 -1.96
CA ASN A 72 -35.26 9.96 -3.35
C ASN A 72 -33.96 9.15 -3.40
N VAL A 73 -33.93 8.10 -4.20
CA VAL A 73 -32.74 7.26 -4.33
C VAL A 73 -32.39 6.96 -5.77
N ILE A 74 -31.10 6.76 -6.00
CA ILE A 74 -30.58 6.09 -7.19
C ILE A 74 -30.35 4.63 -6.79
N ASN A 75 -31.14 3.74 -7.37
CA ASN A 75 -31.01 2.30 -7.16
C ASN A 75 -29.99 1.74 -8.17
N LEU A 76 -28.94 1.09 -7.65
CA LEU A 76 -27.83 0.54 -8.41
C LEU A 76 -27.81 -1.00 -8.41
N LYS A 77 -28.85 -1.66 -7.85
CA LYS A 77 -28.91 -3.12 -7.68
C LYS A 77 -29.03 -3.90 -8.98
N GLY A 78 -29.84 -3.39 -9.92
CA GLY A 78 -30.04 -4.03 -11.22
C GLY A 78 -28.89 -3.77 -12.19
N ASP A 79 -28.98 -4.32 -13.40
CA ASP A 79 -28.02 -4.04 -14.48
C ASP A 79 -28.05 -2.56 -14.88
N ASN A 80 -29.24 -1.97 -14.89
CA ASN A 80 -29.46 -0.55 -15.12
C ASN A 80 -29.79 0.17 -13.81
N ALA A 81 -29.21 1.36 -13.63
CA ALA A 81 -29.59 2.23 -12.54
C ALA A 81 -30.95 2.91 -12.83
N CYS A 82 -31.69 3.21 -11.78
CA CYS A 82 -32.94 3.97 -11.89
C CYS A 82 -33.14 4.90 -10.69
N ILE A 83 -34.01 5.89 -10.86
CA ILE A 83 -34.41 6.78 -9.77
C ILE A 83 -35.79 6.35 -9.28
N GLU A 84 -35.91 6.17 -7.97
CA GLU A 84 -37.16 5.80 -7.32
C GLU A 84 -37.32 6.48 -5.95
N GLU A 85 -38.55 6.44 -5.43
CA GLU A 85 -38.88 6.88 -4.08
C GLU A 85 -39.09 5.66 -3.18
N ILE A 86 -38.35 5.57 -2.07
CA ILE A 86 -38.45 4.44 -1.13
C ILE A 86 -38.78 4.95 0.29
N PRO A 87 -39.61 4.24 1.07
CA PRO A 87 -39.89 4.62 2.45
C PRO A 87 -38.64 4.60 3.33
N VAL A 88 -38.49 5.62 4.21
CA VAL A 88 -37.42 5.66 5.22
C VAL A 88 -37.41 4.41 6.11
N ALA A 89 -38.59 3.83 6.36
CA ALA A 89 -38.75 2.70 7.27
C ALA A 89 -38.06 1.40 6.81
N THR A 90 -37.82 1.21 5.51
CA THR A 90 -37.40 -0.06 4.91
C THR A 90 -36.17 0.07 4.00
N THR A 91 -35.41 1.16 4.15
CA THR A 91 -34.28 1.51 3.27
C THR A 91 -32.98 1.57 4.07
N LEU A 92 -31.86 1.18 3.45
CA LEU A 92 -30.51 1.23 4.03
C LEU A 92 -30.38 0.49 5.36
N GLY A 93 -30.85 -0.76 5.41
CA GLY A 93 -30.80 -1.59 6.60
C GLY A 93 -30.97 -3.07 6.31
N VAL A 94 -30.78 -3.89 7.36
CA VAL A 94 -30.90 -5.34 7.33
C VAL A 94 -31.66 -5.83 8.57
N THR A 95 -32.41 -6.91 8.41
CA THR A 95 -33.14 -7.53 9.53
C THR A 95 -32.17 -8.30 10.42
N ASP A 96 -32.32 -8.16 11.74
CA ASP A 96 -31.60 -8.91 12.77
C ASP A 96 -30.07 -8.77 12.73
N MET A 97 -29.59 -7.61 12.23
CA MET A 97 -28.16 -7.24 12.16
C MET A 97 -27.33 -7.50 13.43
N TYR A 98 -27.92 -7.28 14.61
CA TYR A 98 -27.24 -7.40 15.90
C TYR A 98 -27.81 -8.51 16.78
N ARG A 99 -28.47 -9.50 16.16
CA ARG A 99 -29.03 -10.62 16.91
C ARG A 99 -27.91 -11.55 17.34
N ASP A 100 -27.55 -11.48 18.62
CA ASP A 100 -26.54 -12.34 19.22
C ASP A 100 -27.22 -13.52 19.93
N GLU A 101 -27.12 -14.71 19.36
CA GLU A 101 -27.76 -15.92 19.92
C GLU A 101 -27.05 -16.44 21.18
N ARG A 102 -25.84 -15.96 21.47
CA ARG A 102 -25.01 -16.38 22.62
C ARG A 102 -25.42 -15.66 23.90
N GLU A 103 -26.05 -14.50 23.79
CA GLU A 103 -26.41 -13.63 24.90
C GLU A 103 -27.88 -13.86 25.30
N GLN A 104 -28.16 -13.90 26.61
CA GLN A 104 -29.53 -14.07 27.12
C GLN A 104 -30.45 -12.95 26.61
N ASN A 105 -29.93 -11.72 26.56
CA ASN A 105 -30.56 -10.64 25.84
C ASN A 105 -29.99 -10.55 24.42
N GLN A 106 -30.62 -11.24 23.47
CA GLN A 106 -30.19 -11.25 22.05
C GLN A 106 -30.17 -9.85 21.40
N LYS A 107 -30.76 -8.83 22.04
CA LYS A 107 -30.84 -7.44 21.57
C LYS A 107 -29.93 -6.48 22.34
N HIS A 108 -29.00 -7.00 23.14
CA HIS A 108 -28.17 -6.19 24.02
C HIS A 108 -27.31 -5.13 23.29
N LEU A 109 -26.87 -5.40 22.05
CA LEU A 109 -26.15 -4.43 21.21
C LEU A 109 -27.08 -3.34 20.70
N GLU A 110 -28.27 -3.71 20.22
CA GLU A 110 -29.27 -2.76 19.74
C GLU A 110 -29.69 -1.79 20.86
N GLU A 111 -29.91 -2.28 22.07
CA GLU A 111 -30.22 -1.42 23.22
C GLU A 111 -29.10 -0.43 23.52
N ARG A 112 -27.84 -0.86 23.49
CA ARG A 112 -26.68 0.00 23.70
C ARG A 112 -26.52 1.05 22.60
N LEU A 113 -26.63 0.61 21.34
CA LEU A 113 -26.55 1.50 20.18
C LEU A 113 -27.69 2.51 20.18
N SER A 114 -28.91 2.12 20.53
CA SER A 114 -30.06 3.03 20.60
C SER A 114 -29.85 4.18 21.59
N LYS A 115 -29.17 3.93 22.72
CA LYS A 115 -28.80 4.96 23.70
C LYS A 115 -27.76 5.92 23.10
N LEU A 116 -26.71 5.38 22.47
CA LEU A 116 -25.69 6.20 21.80
C LEU A 116 -26.30 7.06 20.69
N GLU A 117 -27.14 6.46 19.84
CA GLU A 117 -27.85 7.15 18.77
C GLU A 117 -28.77 8.25 19.31
N SER A 118 -29.48 8.01 20.41
CA SER A 118 -30.35 9.00 21.04
C SER A 118 -29.56 10.23 21.50
N VAL A 119 -28.43 10.03 22.19
CA VAL A 119 -27.60 11.15 22.66
C VAL A 119 -26.95 11.88 21.47
N ALA A 120 -26.40 11.15 20.50
CA ALA A 120 -25.82 11.75 19.31
C ALA A 120 -26.86 12.55 18.49
N ALA A 121 -28.09 12.05 18.39
CA ALA A 121 -29.19 12.74 17.72
C ALA A 121 -29.53 14.08 18.40
N MET A 122 -29.48 14.15 19.74
CA MET A 122 -29.67 15.41 20.46
C MET A 122 -28.58 16.43 20.13
N VAL A 123 -27.31 16.01 20.09
CA VAL A 123 -26.17 16.87 19.73
C VAL A 123 -26.29 17.37 18.28
N MET A 124 -26.56 16.47 17.34
CA MET A 124 -26.74 16.85 15.93
C MET A 124 -27.96 17.74 15.71
N HIS A 125 -29.05 17.52 16.46
CA HIS A 125 -30.22 18.40 16.43
C HIS A 125 -29.88 19.81 16.94
N LYS A 126 -29.11 19.91 18.02
CA LYS A 126 -28.59 21.20 18.55
C LYS A 126 -27.73 21.93 17.50
N MET A 127 -26.80 21.24 16.85
CA MET A 127 -25.98 21.80 15.76
C MET A 127 -26.85 22.29 14.60
N ARG A 128 -27.80 21.47 14.14
CA ARG A 128 -28.70 21.83 13.05
C ARG A 128 -29.57 23.04 13.39
N LYS A 129 -30.15 23.08 14.59
CA LYS A 129 -30.99 24.19 15.05
C LYS A 129 -30.21 25.50 15.11
N ALA A 130 -28.96 25.47 15.58
CA ALA A 130 -28.09 26.64 15.59
C ALA A 130 -27.80 27.14 14.16
N PHE A 131 -27.47 26.23 13.25
CA PHE A 131 -27.26 26.54 11.83
C PHE A 131 -28.52 27.12 11.16
N GLU A 132 -29.69 26.50 11.36
CA GLU A 132 -30.97 26.96 10.82
C GLU A 132 -31.39 28.33 11.37
N ALA A 133 -31.00 28.64 12.61
CA ALA A 133 -31.19 29.95 13.22
C ALA A 133 -30.20 31.02 12.72
N GLY A 134 -29.26 30.67 11.83
CA GLY A 134 -28.23 31.58 11.33
C GLY A 134 -27.14 31.91 12.34
N SER A 135 -26.97 31.09 13.39
CA SER A 135 -25.85 31.27 14.32
C SER A 135 -24.53 30.99 13.60
N PRO A 136 -23.45 31.75 13.88
CA PRO A 136 -22.16 31.53 13.24
C PRO A 136 -21.42 30.31 13.79
N ASP A 137 -21.77 29.85 14.99
CA ASP A 137 -21.13 28.72 15.67
C ASP A 137 -22.08 27.99 16.62
N VAL A 138 -21.61 26.86 17.16
CA VAL A 138 -22.32 26.06 18.17
C VAL A 138 -21.38 25.57 19.25
N TRP A 139 -21.76 25.77 20.52
CA TRP A 139 -21.01 25.29 21.68
C TRP A 139 -21.53 23.93 22.17
N ILE A 140 -20.64 22.96 22.29
CA ILE A 140 -20.93 21.64 22.87
C ILE A 140 -19.95 21.31 24.00
N THR A 141 -20.42 20.55 24.98
CA THR A 141 -19.60 20.05 26.10
C THR A 141 -18.62 18.97 25.64
N ARG A 142 -17.59 18.69 26.45
CA ARG A 142 -16.69 17.55 26.25
C ARG A 142 -17.45 16.23 26.08
N SER A 143 -18.44 15.95 26.94
CA SER A 143 -19.25 14.73 26.86
C SER A 143 -20.07 14.64 25.56
N GLU A 144 -20.64 15.77 25.09
CA GLU A 144 -21.35 15.81 23.80
C GLU A 144 -20.39 15.55 22.63
N ARG A 145 -19.19 16.16 22.66
CA ARG A 145 -18.14 15.95 21.65
C ARG A 145 -17.64 14.51 21.62
N ASP A 146 -17.37 13.92 22.78
CA ASP A 146 -16.85 12.56 22.89
C ASP A 146 -17.93 11.54 22.47
N THR A 147 -19.20 11.80 22.80
CA THR A 147 -20.34 11.04 22.28
C THR A 147 -20.41 11.12 20.75
N LEU A 148 -20.26 12.31 20.17
CA LEU A 148 -20.28 12.49 18.73
C LEU A 148 -19.10 11.77 18.05
N ARG A 149 -17.90 11.83 18.63
CA ARG A 149 -16.72 11.11 18.12
C ARG A 149 -16.96 9.60 18.11
N LYS A 150 -17.43 9.04 19.23
CA LYS A 150 -17.76 7.62 19.36
C LYS A 150 -18.84 7.22 18.37
N PHE A 151 -19.91 8.01 18.27
CA PHE A 151 -21.00 7.77 17.33
C PHE A 151 -20.50 7.72 15.88
N LEU A 152 -19.73 8.72 15.43
CA LEU A 152 -19.22 8.77 14.05
C LEU A 152 -18.31 7.58 13.74
N PHE A 153 -17.44 7.20 14.68
CA PHE A 153 -16.58 6.03 14.53
C PHE A 153 -17.39 4.74 14.38
N ILE A 154 -18.33 4.50 15.30
CA ILE A 154 -19.15 3.29 15.31
C ILE A 154 -20.08 3.22 14.08
N MET A 155 -20.60 4.36 13.60
CA MET A 155 -21.41 4.39 12.37
C MET A 155 -20.58 3.96 11.15
N LYS A 156 -19.30 4.35 11.08
CA LYS A 156 -18.38 3.89 10.04
C LYS A 156 -18.10 2.39 10.20
N TYR A 157 -17.75 1.95 11.41
CA TYR A 157 -17.39 0.56 11.71
C TYR A 157 -18.55 -0.43 11.56
N ARG A 158 -19.79 -0.04 11.86
CA ARG A 158 -20.96 -0.92 11.72
C ARG A 158 -21.54 -0.91 10.31
N GLY A 159 -20.96 -0.14 9.38
CA GLY A 159 -21.48 0.04 8.02
C GLY A 159 -21.58 -1.28 7.25
N SER A 160 -22.28 -1.25 6.11
CA SER A 160 -22.54 -2.46 5.31
C SER A 160 -21.27 -3.17 4.83
N GLY A 161 -20.16 -2.43 4.63
CA GLY A 161 -18.86 -3.00 4.26
C GLY A 161 -18.31 -3.91 5.36
N PHE A 162 -18.12 -3.39 6.57
CA PHE A 162 -17.66 -4.17 7.72
C PHE A 162 -18.64 -5.27 8.11
N HIS A 163 -19.96 -5.02 8.05
CA HIS A 163 -20.93 -6.08 8.26
C HIS A 163 -20.69 -7.23 7.26
N ARG A 164 -20.51 -6.95 5.96
CA ARG A 164 -20.20 -8.00 4.97
C ARG A 164 -18.90 -8.73 5.27
N ARG A 165 -17.86 -8.00 5.71
CA ARG A 165 -16.55 -8.54 6.09
C ARG A 165 -16.61 -9.57 7.21
N TYR A 166 -17.44 -9.35 8.24
CA TYR A 166 -17.51 -10.26 9.39
C TYR A 166 -18.67 -11.25 9.35
N PHE A 167 -19.70 -11.01 8.52
CA PHE A 167 -20.92 -11.83 8.51
C PHE A 167 -20.74 -13.15 7.75
N HIS A 168 -19.85 -14.01 8.27
CA HIS A 168 -19.55 -15.35 7.78
C HIS A 168 -20.05 -16.41 8.77
N GLN A 169 -20.44 -17.58 8.25
CA GLN A 169 -20.94 -18.67 9.11
C GLN A 169 -19.82 -19.45 9.78
N THR A 170 -18.61 -19.41 9.21
CA THR A 170 -17.44 -20.15 9.66
C THR A 170 -16.19 -19.25 9.62
N ALA A 171 -15.15 -19.64 10.37
CA ALA A 171 -13.87 -18.91 10.38
C ALA A 171 -13.11 -19.05 9.06
N GLU A 172 -13.34 -20.14 8.32
CA GLU A 172 -12.68 -20.47 7.06
C GLU A 172 -13.15 -19.60 5.88
N GLU A 173 -14.41 -19.17 5.91
CA GLU A 173 -15.02 -18.27 4.93
C GLU A 173 -14.44 -16.86 4.97
N TYR A 174 -13.78 -16.47 6.06
CA TYR A 174 -13.12 -15.17 6.19
C TYR A 174 -11.81 -15.15 5.39
N SER A 175 -11.73 -14.30 4.38
CA SER A 175 -10.62 -14.25 3.42
C SER A 175 -9.91 -12.90 3.34
N GLU A 176 -10.08 -12.04 4.35
CA GLU A 176 -9.46 -10.71 4.35
C GLU A 176 -7.98 -10.74 4.79
N ASP A 177 -7.31 -9.61 4.62
CA ASP A 177 -5.87 -9.41 4.84
C ASP A 177 -5.40 -9.69 6.27
N ASP A 178 -6.29 -9.53 7.26
CA ASP A 178 -6.02 -9.74 8.67
C ASP A 178 -6.48 -11.12 9.20
N ARG A 179 -6.84 -12.05 8.29
CA ARG A 179 -7.36 -13.40 8.63
C ARG A 179 -6.60 -14.09 9.76
N GLN A 180 -5.27 -14.10 9.71
CA GLN A 180 -4.47 -14.76 10.76
C GLN A 180 -4.67 -14.12 12.14
N LYS A 181 -4.66 -12.78 12.21
CA LYS A 181 -4.87 -12.05 13.47
C LYS A 181 -6.28 -12.27 14.00
N LEU A 182 -7.28 -12.27 13.11
CA LEU A 182 -8.65 -12.59 13.47
C LEU A 182 -8.75 -14.00 14.07
N GLN A 183 -8.16 -15.00 13.41
CA GLN A 183 -8.18 -16.39 13.88
C GLN A 183 -7.50 -16.55 15.25
N ASP A 184 -6.35 -15.89 15.46
CA ASP A 184 -5.65 -15.91 16.75
C ASP A 184 -6.52 -15.30 17.86
N TYR A 185 -7.20 -14.19 17.57
CA TYR A 185 -8.12 -13.55 18.51
C TYR A 185 -9.34 -14.40 18.81
N MET A 186 -9.96 -15.00 17.78
CA MET A 186 -11.08 -15.93 17.90
C MET A 186 -10.70 -17.11 18.79
N HIS A 187 -9.53 -17.72 18.56
CA HIS A 187 -9.04 -18.82 19.38
C HIS A 187 -8.84 -18.40 20.84
N LYS A 188 -8.21 -17.25 21.07
CA LYS A 188 -7.99 -16.69 22.42
C LYS A 188 -9.29 -16.42 23.18
N LYS A 189 -10.34 -15.99 22.50
CA LYS A 189 -11.63 -15.61 23.09
C LYS A 189 -12.68 -16.73 23.07
N GLY A 190 -12.41 -17.85 22.40
CA GLY A 190 -13.36 -18.93 22.22
C GLY A 190 -14.52 -18.57 21.29
N TYR A 191 -14.27 -17.76 20.25
CA TYR A 191 -15.27 -17.41 19.24
C TYR A 191 -15.21 -18.36 18.06
N GLU A 192 -16.38 -18.79 17.58
CA GLU A 192 -16.51 -19.72 16.45
C GLU A 192 -16.73 -18.97 15.12
N LYS A 193 -17.40 -17.81 15.16
CA LYS A 193 -17.78 -17.06 13.96
C LYS A 193 -17.10 -15.69 13.91
N PRO A 194 -16.68 -15.19 12.75
CA PRO A 194 -16.13 -13.83 12.63
C PRO A 194 -17.10 -12.73 13.11
N VAL A 195 -18.41 -12.93 12.94
CA VAL A 195 -19.45 -11.97 13.40
C VAL A 195 -19.44 -11.78 14.92
N ASP A 196 -18.99 -12.79 15.66
CA ASP A 196 -18.88 -12.73 17.12
C ASP A 196 -17.81 -11.74 17.57
N VAL A 197 -16.71 -11.66 16.83
CA VAL A 197 -15.64 -10.68 17.03
C VAL A 197 -16.18 -9.27 16.75
N TRP A 198 -16.96 -9.12 15.69
CA TRP A 198 -17.57 -7.85 15.35
C TRP A 198 -18.56 -7.37 16.43
N PHE A 199 -19.38 -8.28 16.98
CA PHE A 199 -20.24 -7.99 18.12
C PHE A 199 -19.46 -7.58 19.37
N ASP A 200 -18.38 -8.29 19.70
CA ASP A 200 -17.50 -7.97 20.82
C ASP A 200 -16.84 -6.59 20.66
N ASN A 201 -16.32 -6.29 19.47
CA ASN A 201 -15.73 -5.00 19.14
C ASN A 201 -16.76 -3.86 19.28
N ILE A 202 -17.97 -4.01 18.74
CA ILE A 202 -19.04 -3.01 18.89
C ILE A 202 -19.38 -2.82 20.37
N LYS A 203 -19.54 -3.91 21.13
CA LYS A 203 -19.82 -3.85 22.57
C LYS A 203 -18.73 -3.08 23.31
N ALA A 204 -17.47 -3.43 23.09
CA ALA A 204 -16.30 -2.78 23.70
C ALA A 204 -16.27 -1.28 23.38
N MET A 205 -16.45 -0.90 22.12
CA MET A 205 -16.44 0.51 21.70
C MET A 205 -17.60 1.33 22.26
N VAL A 206 -18.81 0.75 22.31
CA VAL A 206 -19.97 1.46 22.87
C VAL A 206 -19.78 1.66 24.37
N ASP A 207 -19.35 0.62 25.08
CA ASP A 207 -19.20 0.63 26.55
C ASP A 207 -17.93 1.38 27.01
N LEU A 208 -16.95 1.61 26.12
CA LEU A 208 -15.71 2.33 26.41
C LEU A 208 -15.98 3.75 26.93
N ARG A 209 -15.62 4.03 28.19
CA ARG A 209 -15.71 5.38 28.74
C ARG A 209 -14.53 6.21 28.25
N MET A 210 -14.82 7.29 27.51
CA MET A 210 -13.79 8.24 27.10
C MET A 210 -13.50 9.21 28.25
N ASP A 211 -12.36 9.03 28.90
CA ASP A 211 -11.87 9.91 29.95
C ASP A 211 -11.11 11.13 29.39
N PRO A 212 -11.08 12.28 30.12
CA PRO A 212 -10.33 13.46 29.70
C PRO A 212 -8.82 13.22 29.53
N GLN A 213 -8.25 12.28 30.27
CA GLN A 213 -6.82 11.91 30.27
C GLN A 213 -6.44 11.06 29.04
N MET A 214 -7.41 10.68 28.21
CA MET A 214 -7.23 9.87 27.00
C MET A 214 -6.74 8.44 27.23
N GLN A 215 -6.86 7.89 28.44
CA GLN A 215 -6.49 6.50 28.76
C GLN A 215 -7.33 5.48 27.98
N TRP A 216 -8.55 5.88 27.58
CA TRP A 216 -9.40 5.11 26.68
C TRP A 216 -8.74 4.72 25.35
N LYS A 217 -7.70 5.44 24.89
CA LYS A 217 -6.98 5.09 23.66
C LYS A 217 -6.22 3.76 23.83
N ASP A 218 -5.49 3.62 24.94
CA ASP A 218 -4.72 2.41 25.22
C ASP A 218 -5.66 1.22 25.44
N LEU A 219 -6.75 1.45 26.18
CA LEU A 219 -7.81 0.46 26.36
C LEU A 219 -8.45 0.03 25.04
N LEU A 220 -8.65 0.96 24.10
CA LEU A 220 -9.13 0.62 22.76
C LEU A 220 -8.09 -0.27 22.04
N MET A 221 -6.81 0.12 22.07
CA MET A 221 -5.72 -0.66 21.46
C MET A 221 -5.58 -2.09 21.98
N GLU A 222 -5.93 -2.32 23.26
CA GLU A 222 -5.86 -3.64 23.89
C GLU A 222 -7.15 -4.47 23.73
N SER A 223 -8.31 -3.81 23.54
CA SER A 223 -9.62 -4.45 23.60
C SER A 223 -10.27 -4.75 22.26
N ILE A 224 -9.77 -4.18 21.16
CA ILE A 224 -10.28 -4.43 19.80
C ILE A 224 -9.19 -4.93 18.86
N ILE A 225 -9.58 -5.73 17.87
CA ILE A 225 -8.69 -6.00 16.73
C ILE A 225 -8.62 -4.73 15.88
N HIS A 226 -7.42 -4.14 15.78
CA HIS A 226 -7.18 -2.99 14.91
C HIS A 226 -7.13 -3.41 13.45
N GLU A 227 -8.16 -3.01 12.70
CA GLU A 227 -8.16 -3.00 11.25
C GLU A 227 -7.90 -1.57 10.74
N GLY A 228 -6.93 -1.45 9.84
CA GLY A 228 -6.77 -0.31 8.96
C GLY A 228 -6.69 -0.82 7.52
N PRO A 229 -7.18 -0.08 6.52
CA PRO A 229 -7.01 -0.48 5.14
C PRO A 229 -5.51 -0.56 4.80
N VAL A 230 -5.06 -1.76 4.48
CA VAL A 230 -3.93 -1.94 3.58
C VAL A 230 -4.55 -1.97 2.19
N SER A 231 -4.40 -0.91 1.40
CA SER A 231 -4.91 -0.93 0.03
C SER A 231 -4.12 -1.99 -0.75
N ILE A 232 -4.79 -3.08 -1.08
CA ILE A 232 -4.24 -4.19 -1.86
C ILE A 232 -4.26 -3.76 -3.33
N LEU A 233 -3.09 -3.54 -3.93
CA LEU A 233 -2.96 -3.57 -5.38
C LEU A 233 -2.40 -4.94 -5.76
N SER A 234 -3.20 -5.70 -6.53
CA SER A 234 -2.82 -7.01 -7.03
C SER A 234 -1.85 -6.86 -8.19
N ASP A 235 -0.74 -7.59 -8.15
CA ASP A 235 0.06 -7.88 -9.34
C ASP A 235 -0.57 -9.08 -10.07
N PRO A 236 -1.21 -8.86 -11.23
CA PRO A 236 -1.91 -9.92 -11.97
C PRO A 236 -0.98 -10.99 -12.55
N ASP A 237 0.33 -10.76 -12.59
CA ASP A 237 1.30 -11.67 -13.19
C ASP A 237 2.19 -12.37 -12.13
N THR A 238 2.20 -11.90 -10.87
CA THR A 238 2.95 -12.54 -9.76
C THR A 238 2.12 -13.08 -8.59
N GLN A 239 0.81 -12.82 -8.54
CA GLN A 239 -0.10 -13.15 -7.40
C GLN A 239 0.39 -12.66 -6.02
N LYS A 240 1.42 -11.81 -5.95
CA LYS A 240 1.93 -11.25 -4.70
C LYS A 240 1.35 -9.86 -4.47
N ILE A 241 0.63 -9.75 -3.36
CA ILE A 241 0.11 -8.51 -2.81
C ILE A 241 1.27 -7.59 -2.43
N ARG A 242 1.29 -6.35 -2.94
CA ARG A 242 2.07 -5.27 -2.32
C ARG A 242 1.12 -4.34 -1.56
N GLN A 243 1.56 -4.01 -0.35
CA GLN A 243 0.94 -3.10 0.61
C GLN A 243 0.88 -1.68 0.01
N GLY A 244 -0.31 -1.19 -0.34
CA GLY A 244 -0.56 0.21 -0.67
C GLY A 244 -0.93 0.98 0.59
N ALA A 245 -0.20 2.05 0.90
CA ALA A 245 -0.59 2.96 1.97
C ALA A 245 -1.81 3.79 1.55
N TYR A 246 -2.64 4.14 2.53
CA TYR A 246 -3.82 4.97 2.37
C TYR A 246 -3.83 6.06 3.43
N THR A 247 -4.11 7.30 3.04
CA THR A 247 -4.16 8.45 3.95
C THR A 247 -5.52 9.12 3.91
N GLU A 248 -6.24 9.06 5.03
CA GLU A 248 -7.51 9.78 5.21
C GLU A 248 -7.25 11.24 5.60
N PHE A 249 -7.07 12.12 4.61
CA PHE A 249 -6.92 13.56 4.87
C PHE A 249 -8.20 14.21 5.41
N HIS A 250 -9.35 13.82 4.85
CA HIS A 250 -10.66 14.34 5.23
C HIS A 250 -11.70 13.23 5.25
N ASN A 251 -12.61 13.28 6.22
CA ASN A 251 -13.78 12.42 6.28
C ASN A 251 -15.04 13.28 6.49
N PHE A 252 -16.13 12.93 5.79
CA PHE A 252 -17.33 13.75 5.69
C PHE A 252 -18.52 13.04 6.32
N ALA A 253 -19.13 13.67 7.34
CA ALA A 253 -20.32 13.15 8.00
C ALA A 253 -21.52 14.08 7.78
N GLY A 254 -22.40 13.72 6.85
CA GLY A 254 -23.61 14.48 6.54
C GLY A 254 -24.62 14.48 7.69
N ILE A 255 -25.02 15.67 8.16
CA ILE A 255 -26.11 15.85 9.14
C ILE A 255 -27.43 16.08 8.40
N SER A 256 -27.40 16.95 7.38
CA SER A 256 -28.52 17.29 6.52
C SER A 256 -28.00 17.64 5.11
N PRO A 257 -28.88 17.83 4.11
CA PRO A 257 -28.45 18.22 2.76
C PRO A 257 -27.62 19.51 2.68
N ARG A 258 -27.63 20.35 3.72
CA ARG A 258 -26.94 21.66 3.76
C ARG A 258 -25.92 21.78 4.89
N LEU A 259 -25.72 20.73 5.69
CA LEU A 259 -24.86 20.76 6.86
C LEU A 259 -24.14 19.42 7.02
N MET A 260 -22.82 19.45 7.15
CA MET A 260 -21.98 18.29 7.39
C MET A 260 -20.88 18.61 8.39
N ILE A 261 -20.36 17.58 9.04
CA ILE A 261 -19.13 17.64 9.84
C ILE A 261 -17.98 17.20 8.94
N VAL A 262 -16.90 17.98 8.94
CA VAL A 262 -15.64 17.62 8.29
C VAL A 262 -14.64 17.22 9.36
N LEU A 263 -14.24 15.95 9.34
CA LEU A 263 -13.14 15.45 10.15
C LEU A 263 -11.86 15.64 9.34
N ARG A 264 -11.05 16.60 9.72
CA ARG A 264 -9.77 16.93 9.07
C ARG A 264 -8.63 16.25 9.81
N SER A 265 -7.70 15.64 9.09
CA SER A 265 -6.53 15.00 9.68
C SER A 265 -5.62 16.02 10.36
N PHE A 266 -5.01 15.62 11.47
CA PHE A 266 -4.10 16.47 12.26
C PHE A 266 -2.78 16.76 11.53
N VAL A 267 -2.46 16.00 10.48
CA VAL A 267 -1.24 16.16 9.66
C VAL A 267 -1.34 17.28 8.64
N LEU A 268 -2.53 17.88 8.48
CA LEU A 268 -2.73 19.01 7.59
C LEU A 268 -2.51 20.34 8.33
N PRO A 269 -1.95 21.38 7.69
CA PRO A 269 -1.55 22.63 8.34
C PRO A 269 -2.66 23.29 9.16
N VAL A 270 -2.34 23.86 10.33
CA VAL A 270 -3.28 24.61 11.16
C VAL A 270 -2.65 25.98 11.46
N LEU A 271 -3.02 27.00 10.68
CA LEU A 271 -2.37 28.32 10.70
C LEU A 271 -2.07 28.87 12.12
N ASP A 272 -3.03 28.74 13.04
CA ASP A 272 -2.89 29.25 14.42
C ASP A 272 -1.89 28.44 15.27
N GLU A 273 -1.76 27.13 15.02
CA GLU A 273 -0.82 26.26 15.76
C GLU A 273 0.56 26.24 15.09
N ASP A 274 0.61 26.44 13.77
CA ASP A 274 1.82 26.36 12.92
C ASP A 274 2.66 27.63 12.97
N ALA A 275 2.12 28.70 13.56
CA ALA A 275 2.88 29.89 13.94
C ALA A 275 4.02 29.53 14.90
N ASN A 276 3.86 28.47 15.70
CA ASN A 276 4.96 27.85 16.42
C ASN A 276 5.74 26.92 15.47
N GLU A 277 6.99 27.28 15.18
CA GLU A 277 7.86 26.56 14.25
C GLU A 277 8.05 25.09 14.61
N GLU A 278 8.12 24.74 15.90
CA GLU A 278 8.29 23.35 16.36
C GLU A 278 7.05 22.50 16.01
N ILE A 279 5.86 23.05 16.23
CA ILE A 279 4.59 22.38 15.91
C ILE A 279 4.42 22.22 14.40
N GLY A 280 4.73 23.29 13.64
CA GLY A 280 4.73 23.27 12.19
C GLY A 280 5.65 22.19 11.63
N LEU A 281 6.91 22.15 12.12
CA LEU A 281 7.92 21.17 11.69
C LEU A 281 7.54 19.73 12.10
N TRP A 282 7.03 19.52 13.31
CA TRP A 282 6.54 18.21 13.75
C TRP A 282 5.46 17.68 12.82
N ARG A 283 4.50 18.54 12.43
CA ARG A 283 3.40 18.14 11.55
C ARG A 283 3.88 17.85 10.13
N GLN A 284 4.80 18.66 9.61
CA GLN A 284 5.44 18.40 8.33
C GLN A 284 6.15 17.04 8.33
N ASN A 285 6.92 16.73 9.37
CA ASN A 285 7.57 15.43 9.52
C ASN A 285 6.56 14.28 9.57
N CYS A 286 5.41 14.45 10.24
CA CYS A 286 4.34 13.46 10.22
C CYS A 286 3.78 13.23 8.81
N LEU A 287 3.57 14.29 8.02
CA LEU A 287 3.11 14.18 6.65
C LEU A 287 4.13 13.48 5.75
N GLU A 288 5.42 13.81 5.89
CA GLU A 288 6.52 13.19 5.15
C GLU A 288 6.63 11.68 5.47
N GLN A 289 6.54 11.31 6.76
CA GLN A 289 6.53 9.91 7.18
C GLN A 289 5.34 9.13 6.63
N ILE A 290 4.15 9.74 6.59
CA ILE A 290 2.98 9.14 5.96
C ILE A 290 3.21 9.00 4.46
N ALA A 291 3.67 10.06 3.80
CA ALA A 291 3.90 10.08 2.37
C ALA A 291 4.90 9.00 1.93
N ALA A 292 5.96 8.78 2.71
CA ALA A 292 6.96 7.74 2.46
C ALA A 292 6.40 6.31 2.42
N GLN A 293 5.19 6.09 2.96
CA GLN A 293 4.52 4.78 2.90
C GLN A 293 3.78 4.56 1.57
N HIS A 294 3.52 5.61 0.79
CA HIS A 294 2.81 5.52 -0.49
C HIS A 294 3.76 5.14 -1.63
N GLY A 295 3.20 4.49 -2.67
CA GLY A 295 3.96 4.14 -3.88
C GLY A 295 4.51 5.35 -4.64
N ASN A 296 3.91 6.53 -4.44
CA ASN A 296 4.39 7.81 -4.95
C ASN A 296 4.23 8.92 -3.90
N PRO A 297 5.25 9.15 -3.04
CA PRO A 297 5.17 10.13 -1.96
C PRO A 297 4.94 11.58 -2.44
N ILE A 298 5.37 11.92 -3.66
CA ILE A 298 5.23 13.27 -4.23
C ILE A 298 3.76 13.62 -4.49
N GLU A 299 2.94 12.60 -4.75
CA GLU A 299 1.51 12.74 -5.03
C GLU A 299 0.62 12.75 -3.78
N VAL A 300 1.20 12.53 -2.59
CA VAL A 300 0.45 12.48 -1.32
C VAL A 300 0.07 13.89 -0.89
N ARG A 301 -1.04 14.39 -1.43
CA ARG A 301 -1.58 15.73 -1.15
C ARG A 301 -3.08 15.69 -0.94
N SER A 302 -3.60 16.68 -0.22
CA SER A 302 -5.04 16.81 -0.04
C SER A 302 -5.65 17.62 -1.18
N LEU A 303 -6.70 17.09 -1.81
CA LEU A 303 -7.53 17.86 -2.75
C LEU A 303 -8.19 19.07 -2.09
N PHE A 304 -8.32 19.06 -0.76
CA PHE A 304 -8.93 20.12 0.03
C PHE A 304 -7.91 20.89 0.87
N GLU A 305 -6.66 20.98 0.41
CA GLU A 305 -5.64 21.77 1.11
C GLU A 305 -6.05 23.25 1.25
N ASP A 306 -6.73 23.80 0.23
CA ASP A 306 -7.27 25.17 0.22
C ASP A 306 -8.59 25.34 1.01
N LEU A 307 -9.13 24.24 1.57
CA LEU A 307 -10.36 24.28 2.35
C LEU A 307 -10.09 24.90 3.73
N ARG A 308 -10.51 26.16 3.88
CA ARG A 308 -10.33 26.97 5.09
C ARG A 308 -11.25 26.54 6.23
N ILE A 309 -10.94 25.40 6.84
CA ILE A 309 -11.59 24.91 8.07
C ILE A 309 -10.58 25.03 9.22
N THR A 310 -11.02 25.60 10.34
CA THR A 310 -10.21 25.68 11.57
C THR A 310 -10.71 24.68 12.62
N LYS A 311 -9.82 24.37 13.56
CA LYS A 311 -10.14 23.52 14.73
C LYS A 311 -11.19 24.19 15.60
N ALA A 312 -11.99 23.38 16.30
CA ALA A 312 -12.96 23.91 17.26
C ALA A 312 -12.23 24.71 18.35
N ARG A 313 -12.70 25.93 18.63
CA ARG A 313 -12.22 26.72 19.78
C ARG A 313 -12.67 26.05 21.07
N ASN A 314 -12.06 26.40 22.18
CA ASN A 314 -12.39 25.83 23.48
C ASN A 314 -12.48 26.94 24.55
N THR A 315 -12.89 26.55 25.76
CA THR A 315 -13.07 27.48 26.90
C THR A 315 -11.80 27.79 27.67
N TYR A 316 -10.67 27.15 27.36
CA TYR A 316 -9.44 27.22 28.16
C TYR A 316 -8.23 27.80 27.41
N THR A 317 -8.34 28.05 26.10
CA THR A 317 -7.31 28.70 25.28
C THR A 317 -7.86 29.91 24.54
N ARG A 318 -7.01 30.90 24.28
CA ARG A 318 -7.26 32.02 23.37
C ARG A 318 -6.08 32.21 22.41
N ILE A 319 -6.31 32.92 21.31
CA ILE A 319 -5.24 33.41 20.45
C ILE A 319 -4.94 34.85 20.89
N ALA A 320 -3.71 35.10 21.33
CA ALA A 320 -3.21 36.43 21.67
C ALA A 320 -1.89 36.67 20.92
N ASN A 321 -1.76 37.81 20.25
CA ASN A 321 -0.59 38.16 19.42
C ASN A 321 -0.20 37.12 18.34
N GLY A 322 -1.15 36.29 17.89
CA GLY A 322 -0.89 35.22 16.91
C GLY A 322 -0.43 33.90 17.52
N GLU A 323 -0.31 33.81 18.85
CA GLU A 323 0.05 32.59 19.57
C GLU A 323 -1.13 32.05 20.39
N LEU A 324 -1.17 30.72 20.54
CA LEU A 324 -2.17 30.03 21.35
C LEU A 324 -1.74 30.04 22.83
N GLU A 325 -2.47 30.78 23.65
CA GLU A 325 -2.21 30.90 25.10
C GLU A 325 -3.34 30.25 25.91
N PHE A 326 -2.99 29.71 27.09
CA PHE A 326 -3.96 29.33 28.10
C PHE A 326 -4.58 30.57 28.77
N LEU A 327 -5.86 30.48 29.14
CA LEU A 327 -6.52 31.52 29.94
C LEU A 327 -6.05 31.49 31.40
N ASP A 328 -6.21 32.61 32.11
CA ASP A 328 -5.81 32.73 33.51
C ASP A 328 -6.45 31.63 34.38
N GLY A 329 -5.61 30.84 35.05
CA GLY A 329 -6.04 29.71 35.90
C GLY A 329 -6.15 28.37 35.17
N GLU A 330 -5.90 28.31 33.86
CA GLU A 330 -5.81 27.06 33.10
C GLU A 330 -4.36 26.55 33.07
N ASP A 331 -4.21 25.24 33.24
CA ASP A 331 -2.94 24.51 33.33
C ASP A 331 -2.76 23.49 32.18
N GLY A 332 -3.65 23.53 31.19
CA GLY A 332 -3.70 22.57 30.09
C GLY A 332 -4.28 21.19 30.43
N VAL A 333 -4.67 20.94 31.69
CA VAL A 333 -5.32 19.68 32.09
C VAL A 333 -6.73 19.63 31.53
N HIS A 334 -7.07 18.54 30.84
CA HIS A 334 -8.41 18.35 30.28
C HIS A 334 -9.45 18.14 31.39
N ARG A 335 -10.51 18.95 31.38
CA ARG A 335 -11.59 18.93 32.38
C ARG A 335 -12.93 18.52 31.78
N LEU A 336 -13.81 17.95 32.61
CA LEU A 336 -15.16 17.54 32.19
C LEU A 336 -16.05 18.71 31.79
N HIS A 337 -15.84 19.90 32.35
CA HIS A 337 -16.64 21.09 32.07
C HIS A 337 -16.16 21.89 30.85
N ASP A 338 -15.06 21.46 30.20
CA ASP A 338 -14.59 22.08 28.97
C ASP A 338 -15.67 22.06 27.89
N LYS A 339 -15.82 23.19 27.20
CA LYS A 339 -16.72 23.32 26.05
C LYS A 339 -15.94 23.65 24.79
N PHE A 340 -16.49 23.24 23.67
CA PHE A 340 -15.92 23.36 22.34
C PHE A 340 -16.88 24.10 21.43
N CYS A 341 -16.38 25.14 20.79
CA CYS A 341 -17.10 25.98 19.85
C CYS A 341 -16.78 25.54 18.42
N PHE A 342 -17.79 25.04 17.72
CA PHE A 342 -17.70 24.62 16.32
C PHE A 342 -18.27 25.73 15.42
N PRO A 343 -17.42 26.48 14.71
CA PRO A 343 -17.88 27.44 13.70
C PRO A 343 -18.50 26.75 12.48
N PHE A 344 -19.49 27.40 11.87
CA PHE A 344 -20.07 26.99 10.60
C PHE A 344 -19.32 27.67 9.44
N PHE A 345 -18.74 26.86 8.55
CA PHE A 345 -18.03 27.36 7.38
C PHE A 345 -18.87 27.21 6.12
N PRO A 346 -19.12 28.29 5.35
CA PRO A 346 -19.64 28.14 4.01
C PRO A 346 -18.54 27.55 3.13
N ILE A 347 -18.86 26.47 2.41
CA ILE A 347 -17.98 25.89 1.40
C ILE A 347 -18.39 26.35 0.01
N SER A 348 -17.43 26.56 -0.88
CA SER A 348 -17.71 26.98 -2.25
C SER A 348 -18.39 25.86 -3.04
N THR A 349 -19.02 26.23 -4.16
CA THR A 349 -19.59 25.24 -5.09
C THR A 349 -18.53 24.25 -5.57
N LYS A 350 -17.32 24.73 -5.87
CA LYS A 350 -16.17 23.90 -6.27
C LYS A 350 -15.87 22.81 -5.24
N HIS A 351 -15.73 23.18 -3.96
CA HIS A 351 -15.49 22.22 -2.89
C HIS A 351 -16.67 21.25 -2.71
N THR A 352 -17.90 21.76 -2.83
CA THR A 352 -19.11 20.91 -2.77
C THR A 352 -19.12 19.85 -3.87
N ASP A 353 -18.74 20.22 -5.10
CA ASP A 353 -18.62 19.28 -6.21
C ASP A 353 -17.55 18.22 -5.91
N TRP A 354 -16.34 18.63 -5.47
CA TRP A 354 -15.26 17.70 -5.13
C TRP A 354 -15.62 16.73 -4.01
N ILE A 355 -16.31 17.19 -2.96
CA ILE A 355 -16.79 16.31 -1.89
C ILE A 355 -17.74 15.25 -2.47
N ASN A 356 -18.71 15.67 -3.30
CA ASN A 356 -19.62 14.74 -3.95
C ASN A 356 -18.88 13.78 -4.89
N PHE A 357 -17.88 14.25 -5.65
CA PHE A 357 -17.11 13.42 -6.56
C PHE A 357 -16.35 12.34 -5.80
N ILE A 358 -15.70 12.68 -4.68
CA ILE A 358 -15.03 11.70 -3.83
C ILE A 358 -16.02 10.69 -3.27
N MET A 359 -17.21 11.12 -2.84
CA MET A 359 -18.26 10.18 -2.41
C MET A 359 -18.67 9.23 -3.54
N LEU A 360 -18.72 9.70 -4.79
CA LEU A 360 -19.04 8.88 -5.96
C LEU A 360 -17.88 7.93 -6.34
N GLU A 361 -16.62 8.37 -6.26
CA GLU A 361 -15.46 7.50 -6.48
C GLU A 361 -15.47 6.29 -5.54
N ASN A 362 -15.85 6.53 -4.27
CA ASN A 362 -15.93 5.50 -3.24
C ASN A 362 -17.26 4.72 -3.29
N ALA A 363 -18.16 4.98 -4.24
CA ALA A 363 -19.50 4.39 -4.26
C ALA A 363 -19.66 3.15 -5.14
N HIS A 364 -18.64 2.69 -5.87
CA HIS A 364 -18.78 1.57 -6.82
C HIS A 364 -19.22 0.24 -6.18
N HIS A 365 -19.06 0.07 -4.87
CA HIS A 365 -19.51 -1.11 -4.12
C HIS A 365 -20.88 -0.94 -3.43
N ILE A 366 -21.51 0.24 -3.53
CA ILE A 366 -22.81 0.51 -2.90
C ILE A 366 -23.96 0.30 -3.87
N LEU A 367 -25.13 -0.05 -3.31
CA LEU A 367 -26.31 -0.40 -4.09
C LEU A 367 -27.36 0.71 -4.17
N THR A 368 -27.19 1.78 -3.41
CA THR A 368 -28.20 2.83 -3.26
C THR A 368 -27.54 4.15 -2.87
N ILE A 369 -27.83 5.22 -3.62
CA ILE A 369 -27.44 6.60 -3.28
C ILE A 369 -28.69 7.37 -2.91
N VAL A 370 -28.73 7.96 -1.71
CA VAL A 370 -29.82 8.85 -1.29
C VAL A 370 -29.49 10.28 -1.70
N PHE A 371 -30.46 11.01 -2.24
CA PHE A 371 -30.28 12.41 -2.61
C PHE A 371 -31.48 13.28 -2.22
N ASN A 372 -31.24 14.58 -2.10
CA ASN A 372 -32.26 15.54 -1.63
C ASN A 372 -33.16 16.07 -2.76
N SER A 373 -32.59 16.42 -3.91
CA SER A 373 -33.34 17.03 -5.03
C SER A 373 -32.84 16.54 -6.37
N ARG A 374 -33.78 16.14 -7.24
CA ARG A 374 -33.46 15.66 -8.60
C ARG A 374 -32.63 16.67 -9.38
N LYS A 375 -33.02 17.95 -9.37
CA LYS A 375 -32.31 19.03 -10.07
C LYS A 375 -30.87 19.21 -9.60
N ALA A 376 -30.62 19.07 -8.29
CA ALA A 376 -29.26 19.17 -7.74
C ALA A 376 -28.43 17.94 -8.13
N THR A 377 -29.01 16.75 -8.01
CA THR A 377 -28.39 15.47 -8.41
C THR A 377 -28.03 15.46 -9.89
N ASP A 378 -28.94 15.83 -10.78
CA ASP A 378 -28.67 15.90 -12.23
C ASP A 378 -27.46 16.80 -12.52
N ARG A 379 -27.40 17.97 -11.88
CA ARG A 379 -26.27 18.88 -12.02
C ARG A 379 -24.97 18.27 -11.51
N THR A 380 -24.99 17.66 -10.32
CA THR A 380 -23.80 17.04 -9.73
C THR A 380 -23.30 15.88 -10.58
N MET A 381 -24.20 15.01 -11.05
CA MET A 381 -23.86 13.86 -11.89
C MET A 381 -23.32 14.30 -13.25
N GLN A 382 -23.98 15.25 -13.92
CA GLN A 382 -23.47 15.80 -15.17
C GLN A 382 -22.07 16.40 -15.01
N ARG A 383 -21.82 17.14 -13.92
CA ARG A 383 -20.48 17.69 -13.65
C ARG A 383 -19.48 16.59 -13.35
N TYR A 384 -19.83 15.59 -12.54
CA TYR A 384 -18.95 14.47 -12.23
C TYR A 384 -18.53 13.69 -13.49
N LEU A 385 -19.51 13.30 -14.32
CA LEU A 385 -19.30 12.51 -15.53
C LEU A 385 -18.49 13.27 -16.61
N THR A 386 -18.60 14.60 -16.64
CA THR A 386 -17.90 15.46 -17.63
C THR A 386 -16.59 16.06 -17.14
N THR A 387 -16.31 16.06 -15.84
CA THR A 387 -15.07 16.62 -15.28
C THR A 387 -13.88 15.77 -15.73
N PRO A 388 -12.78 16.38 -16.19
CA PRO A 388 -11.55 15.63 -16.52
C PRO A 388 -11.10 14.75 -15.37
N CYS A 389 -10.50 13.59 -15.69
CA CYS A 389 -9.98 12.67 -14.68
C CYS A 389 -8.78 13.26 -13.92
N GLU A 390 -8.10 14.23 -14.52
CA GLU A 390 -6.92 14.89 -13.98
C GLU A 390 -7.22 16.27 -13.42
N VAL A 391 -6.64 16.57 -12.25
CA VAL A 391 -6.60 17.91 -11.66
C VAL A 391 -5.14 18.21 -11.34
N ASN A 392 -4.61 19.32 -11.83
CA ASN A 392 -3.21 19.73 -11.63
C ASN A 392 -2.17 18.66 -12.05
N GLY A 393 -2.46 17.89 -13.11
CA GLY A 393 -1.57 16.84 -13.62
C GLY A 393 -1.59 15.53 -12.84
N GLN A 394 -2.49 15.38 -11.86
CA GLN A 394 -2.70 14.13 -11.11
C GLN A 394 -4.09 13.58 -11.40
N THR A 395 -4.20 12.27 -11.61
CA THR A 395 -5.49 11.60 -11.81
C THR A 395 -6.19 11.44 -10.45
N PHE A 396 -7.33 12.12 -10.25
CA PHE A 396 -8.10 12.09 -9.01
C PHE A 396 -9.44 11.36 -9.11
N PHE A 397 -9.99 11.21 -10.33
CA PHE A 397 -11.36 10.76 -10.53
C PHE A 397 -11.48 9.77 -11.68
N LYS A 398 -12.47 8.87 -11.61
CA LYS A 398 -12.90 7.96 -12.67
C LYS A 398 -11.76 7.10 -13.21
N TYR A 399 -10.97 6.57 -12.28
CA TYR A 399 -9.86 5.67 -12.55
C TYR A 399 -10.32 4.22 -12.59
N VAL A 400 -9.98 3.48 -13.65
CA VAL A 400 -10.47 2.12 -13.93
C VAL A 400 -9.29 1.16 -14.12
N GLU A 401 -9.14 0.19 -13.22
CA GLU A 401 -8.13 -0.90 -13.25
C GLU A 401 -8.43 -1.98 -14.32
N SER A 402 -7.41 -2.72 -14.80
CA SER A 402 -7.55 -3.75 -15.86
C SER A 402 -6.89 -5.11 -15.52
N PRO A 403 -7.48 -6.28 -15.87
CA PRO A 403 -8.76 -6.49 -16.56
C PRO A 403 -9.87 -7.14 -15.70
N GLU A 404 -11.10 -6.81 -16.06
CA GLU A 404 -12.41 -7.47 -15.86
C GLU A 404 -12.61 -8.54 -14.75
N PRO A 405 -13.74 -8.50 -14.01
CA PRO A 405 -14.82 -7.50 -14.07
C PRO A 405 -14.53 -6.25 -13.23
N ASN A 406 -14.51 -5.08 -13.86
CA ASN A 406 -14.25 -3.81 -13.15
C ASN A 406 -15.55 -3.19 -12.60
N LEU A 407 -15.70 -3.19 -11.26
CA LEU A 407 -16.87 -2.63 -10.58
C LEU A 407 -17.00 -1.11 -10.75
N GLN A 408 -15.88 -0.39 -10.83
CA GLN A 408 -15.87 1.06 -11.04
C GLN A 408 -16.43 1.41 -12.42
N LEU A 409 -16.01 0.70 -13.48
CA LEU A 409 -16.52 0.94 -14.83
C LEU A 409 -18.04 0.70 -14.89
N LYS A 410 -18.51 -0.44 -14.36
CA LYS A 410 -19.95 -0.74 -14.29
C LYS A 410 -20.73 0.31 -13.51
N PHE A 411 -20.15 0.85 -12.44
CA PHE A 411 -20.75 1.94 -11.68
C PHE A 411 -20.87 3.22 -12.51
N LEU A 412 -19.81 3.60 -13.23
CA LEU A 412 -19.80 4.78 -14.10
C LEU A 412 -20.81 4.65 -15.26
N GLU A 413 -20.86 3.48 -15.92
CA GLU A 413 -21.84 3.18 -16.98
C GLU A 413 -23.28 3.29 -16.46
N LYS A 414 -23.55 2.76 -15.26
CA LYS A 414 -24.86 2.90 -14.60
C LYS A 414 -25.24 4.37 -14.38
N LEU A 415 -24.30 5.20 -13.94
CA LEU A 415 -24.56 6.63 -13.76
C LEU A 415 -24.78 7.33 -15.10
N ASP A 416 -23.97 7.02 -16.12
CA ASP A 416 -24.10 7.59 -17.47
C ASP A 416 -25.43 7.20 -18.14
N ASN A 417 -25.90 5.97 -17.93
CA ASN A 417 -27.22 5.56 -18.43
C ASN A 417 -28.39 6.38 -17.86
N VAL A 418 -28.27 6.89 -16.63
CA VAL A 418 -29.34 7.66 -15.97
C VAL A 418 -29.19 9.17 -16.15
N PHE A 419 -27.95 9.66 -16.13
CA PHE A 419 -27.63 11.10 -16.07
C PHE A 419 -26.77 11.58 -17.23
N GLY A 420 -26.27 10.68 -18.06
CA GLY A 420 -25.47 10.96 -19.23
C GLY A 420 -26.24 11.78 -20.25
N ASN A 421 -25.48 12.48 -21.08
CA ASN A 421 -26.03 13.24 -22.18
C ASN A 421 -25.78 12.44 -23.45
N ALA A 422 -26.83 12.15 -24.23
CA ALA A 422 -26.70 11.39 -25.49
C ALA A 422 -25.64 11.96 -26.45
N ASN A 423 -25.27 13.24 -26.31
CA ASN A 423 -24.26 13.91 -27.12
C ASN A 423 -22.84 13.95 -26.52
N ARG A 424 -22.60 13.36 -25.34
CA ARG A 424 -21.28 13.34 -24.68
C ARG A 424 -21.02 11.96 -24.08
N GLY A 425 -19.94 11.31 -24.52
CA GLY A 425 -19.53 10.03 -23.96
C GLY A 425 -18.98 10.14 -22.53
N LEU A 426 -19.08 9.04 -21.79
CA LEU A 426 -18.48 8.85 -20.46
C LEU A 426 -16.96 9.10 -20.51
N VAL A 427 -16.46 9.95 -19.61
CA VAL A 427 -15.03 10.27 -19.47
C VAL A 427 -14.43 9.44 -18.32
N TYR A 428 -13.42 8.63 -18.58
CA TYR A 428 -12.70 7.86 -17.57
C TYR A 428 -11.28 7.55 -18.06
N THR A 429 -10.38 7.19 -17.13
CA THR A 429 -9.00 6.80 -17.44
C THR A 429 -8.80 5.32 -17.11
N CYS A 430 -8.31 4.53 -18.06
CA CYS A 430 -7.88 3.15 -17.83
C CYS A 430 -6.38 3.07 -17.60
N GLN A 431 -5.95 2.25 -16.66
CA GLN A 431 -4.54 1.86 -16.58
C GLN A 431 -4.24 0.80 -17.66
N SER A 432 -3.40 1.14 -18.63
CA SER A 432 -2.60 0.11 -19.30
C SER A 432 -1.60 -0.40 -18.27
N LYS A 433 -1.47 -1.72 -18.11
CA LYS A 433 -0.53 -2.38 -17.17
C LYS A 433 0.92 -1.85 -17.25
N ASP A 434 1.28 -1.14 -18.32
CA ASP A 434 2.67 -0.89 -18.72
C ASP A 434 3.33 0.41 -18.22
N LEU A 435 2.72 1.22 -17.34
CA LEU A 435 3.28 2.57 -17.06
C LEU A 435 3.64 2.93 -15.62
N MET A 436 3.43 2.06 -14.63
CA MET A 436 4.09 2.28 -13.34
C MET A 436 5.32 1.38 -13.28
N ASP A 437 6.51 1.98 -13.45
CA ASP A 437 7.80 1.34 -13.25
C ASP A 437 8.27 1.68 -11.83
N PRO A 438 7.84 0.94 -10.80
CA PRO A 438 7.97 1.38 -9.42
C PRO A 438 9.43 1.42 -8.99
N LEU A 439 10.28 0.63 -9.65
CA LEU A 439 11.72 0.62 -9.44
C LEU A 439 12.40 1.82 -10.14
N GLY A 440 11.90 2.26 -11.30
CA GLY A 440 12.33 3.51 -11.92
C GLY A 440 11.94 4.73 -11.10
N THR A 441 10.71 4.78 -10.58
CA THR A 441 10.23 5.83 -9.68
C THR A 441 11.05 5.86 -8.39
N LEU A 442 11.29 4.70 -7.76
CA LEU A 442 12.17 4.60 -6.59
C LEU A 442 13.58 5.13 -6.87
N GLY A 443 14.15 4.83 -8.05
CA GLY A 443 15.45 5.36 -8.44
C GLY A 443 15.48 6.88 -8.57
N GLN A 444 14.42 7.49 -9.10
CA GLN A 444 14.27 8.95 -9.19
C GLN A 444 14.13 9.58 -7.80
N MET A 445 13.38 8.94 -6.89
CA MET A 445 13.23 9.39 -5.51
C MET A 445 14.55 9.35 -4.74
N MET A 446 15.30 8.24 -4.86
CA MET A 446 16.62 8.12 -4.24
C MET A 446 17.58 9.20 -4.75
N GLN A 447 17.48 9.61 -6.01
CA GLN A 447 18.27 10.72 -6.55
C GLN A 447 17.88 12.08 -5.97
N ALA A 448 16.59 12.29 -5.68
CA ALA A 448 16.08 13.53 -5.13
C ALA A 448 16.40 13.68 -3.63
N GLU A 449 16.34 12.59 -2.86
CA GLU A 449 16.68 12.56 -1.43
C GLU A 449 18.19 12.58 -1.18
N PHE A 450 18.99 12.04 -2.10
CA PHE A 450 20.45 12.01 -2.03
C PHE A 450 21.06 12.73 -3.25
N PRO A 451 21.08 14.07 -3.28
CA PRO A 451 21.74 14.81 -4.35
C PRO A 451 23.22 14.42 -4.41
N ARG A 452 23.80 14.44 -5.62
CA ARG A 452 25.17 14.00 -5.96
C ARG A 452 26.11 14.12 -4.76
N GLN A 453 26.39 13.02 -4.08
CA GLN A 453 27.46 12.98 -3.09
C GLN A 453 28.74 13.44 -3.77
N GLU A 454 29.40 14.47 -3.25
CA GLU A 454 30.67 14.95 -3.79
C GLU A 454 31.74 13.84 -3.81
N ASN A 455 31.61 12.86 -2.89
CA ASN A 455 32.41 11.64 -2.84
C ASN A 455 31.50 10.40 -2.77
N PRO A 456 31.20 9.73 -3.90
CA PRO A 456 30.46 8.46 -3.88
C PRO A 456 31.23 7.38 -3.11
N THR A 457 30.52 6.50 -2.41
CA THR A 457 31.10 5.33 -1.72
C THR A 457 31.90 4.44 -2.69
N GLY A 458 32.85 3.64 -2.17
CA GLY A 458 33.70 2.77 -3.00
C GLY A 458 32.87 1.85 -3.90
N LEU A 459 31.82 1.25 -3.34
CA LEU A 459 30.81 0.49 -4.08
C LEU A 459 30.17 1.29 -5.21
N MET A 460 29.70 2.51 -4.93
CA MET A 460 28.99 3.32 -5.93
C MET A 460 29.93 3.78 -7.04
N GLN A 461 31.21 4.01 -6.75
CA GLN A 461 32.24 4.29 -7.76
C GLN A 461 32.37 3.12 -8.75
N LEU A 462 32.49 1.88 -8.25
CA LEU A 462 32.57 0.69 -9.10
C LEU A 462 31.29 0.47 -9.91
N TYR A 463 30.14 0.65 -9.29
CA TYR A 463 28.85 0.55 -9.97
C TYR A 463 28.68 1.59 -11.08
N ASN A 464 29.17 2.82 -10.87
CA ASN A 464 29.20 3.87 -11.88
C ASN A 464 30.15 3.55 -13.05
N ILE A 465 31.32 2.94 -12.79
CA ILE A 465 32.25 2.48 -13.85
C ILE A 465 31.54 1.52 -14.81
N LEU A 466 30.65 0.66 -14.29
CA LEU A 466 29.84 -0.28 -15.09
C LEU A 466 28.61 0.36 -15.77
N GLY A 467 28.52 1.69 -15.77
CA GLY A 467 27.42 2.46 -16.35
C GLY A 467 26.14 2.43 -15.52
N GLY A 468 26.23 2.14 -14.22
CA GLY A 468 25.12 2.25 -13.28
C GLY A 468 24.93 3.69 -12.76
N SER A 469 23.77 3.98 -12.19
CA SER A 469 23.51 5.20 -11.43
C SER A 469 22.54 4.94 -10.29
N ILE A 470 22.39 5.90 -9.37
CA ILE A 470 21.44 5.78 -8.25
C ILE A 470 20.01 5.53 -8.75
N ILE A 471 19.69 6.03 -9.95
CA ILE A 471 18.40 5.84 -10.63
C ILE A 471 18.23 4.39 -11.09
N THR A 472 19.28 3.75 -11.62
CA THR A 472 19.18 2.38 -12.14
C THR A 472 19.35 1.31 -11.08
N LEU A 473 19.93 1.68 -9.93
CA LEU A 473 20.28 0.78 -8.84
C LEU A 473 19.11 -0.12 -8.35
N PRO A 474 17.88 0.39 -8.13
CA PRO A 474 16.78 -0.47 -7.68
C PRO A 474 16.42 -1.58 -8.68
N LYS A 475 16.39 -1.25 -9.98
CA LYS A 475 16.12 -2.23 -11.04
C LYS A 475 17.22 -3.27 -11.16
N ASP A 476 18.46 -2.82 -11.06
CA ASP A 476 19.61 -3.70 -11.25
C ASP A 476 19.80 -4.64 -10.03
N LEU A 477 19.45 -4.19 -8.82
CA LEU A 477 19.35 -5.03 -7.62
C LEU A 477 18.21 -6.07 -7.73
N ASP A 478 17.02 -5.66 -8.19
CA ASP A 478 15.91 -6.60 -8.40
C ASP A 478 16.26 -7.67 -9.44
N GLN A 479 16.92 -7.28 -10.53
CA GLN A 479 17.37 -8.22 -11.54
C GLN A 479 18.44 -9.18 -10.99
N ALA A 480 19.43 -8.68 -10.23
CA ALA A 480 20.44 -9.50 -9.58
C ALA A 480 19.81 -10.52 -8.61
N LYS A 481 18.78 -10.11 -7.86
CA LYS A 481 17.99 -11.00 -6.99
C LYS A 481 17.28 -12.10 -7.78
N LYS A 482 16.66 -11.76 -8.93
CA LYS A 482 16.02 -12.75 -9.82
C LYS A 482 17.05 -13.75 -10.37
N MET A 483 18.24 -13.28 -10.74
CA MET A 483 19.36 -14.13 -11.17
C MET A 483 19.78 -15.11 -10.06
N LEU A 484 19.90 -14.63 -8.82
CA LEU A 484 20.23 -15.48 -7.67
C LEU A 484 19.15 -16.53 -7.40
N ASN A 485 17.87 -16.15 -7.46
CA ASN A 485 16.76 -17.09 -7.30
C ASN A 485 16.74 -18.15 -8.41
N MET A 486 17.06 -17.77 -9.65
CA MET A 486 17.17 -18.72 -10.76
C MET A 486 18.28 -19.74 -10.51
N ARG A 487 19.46 -19.30 -10.05
CA ARG A 487 20.54 -20.22 -9.66
C ARG A 487 20.10 -21.21 -8.59
N ILE A 488 19.49 -20.72 -7.51
CA ILE A 488 18.98 -21.58 -6.42
C ILE A 488 18.00 -22.60 -6.96
N LYS A 489 17.05 -22.18 -7.82
CA LYS A 489 16.07 -23.09 -8.41
C LYS A 489 16.75 -24.15 -9.27
N ILE A 490 17.74 -23.80 -10.08
CA ILE A 490 18.53 -24.76 -10.86
C ILE A 490 19.24 -25.74 -9.93
N ASP A 491 19.86 -25.28 -8.84
CA ASP A 491 20.51 -26.16 -7.86
C ASP A 491 19.51 -27.07 -7.13
N VAL A 492 18.30 -26.59 -6.84
CA VAL A 492 17.23 -27.38 -6.21
C VAL A 492 16.65 -28.41 -7.20
N TRP A 493 16.37 -28.02 -8.44
CA TRP A 493 15.80 -28.89 -9.47
C TRP A 493 16.78 -29.94 -9.98
N SER A 494 18.07 -29.62 -9.99
CA SER A 494 19.12 -30.57 -10.35
C SER A 494 19.58 -31.45 -9.18
N ASN A 495 18.89 -31.37 -8.04
CA ASN A 495 19.21 -32.19 -6.88
C ASN A 495 18.98 -33.68 -7.18
N GLY A 496 19.98 -34.52 -6.86
CA GLY A 496 20.00 -35.93 -7.22
C GLY A 496 20.62 -36.27 -8.58
N LEU A 497 21.04 -35.28 -9.38
CA LEU A 497 21.86 -35.50 -10.57
C LEU A 497 23.35 -35.49 -10.23
N ASP A 498 24.15 -36.11 -11.10
CA ASP A 498 25.61 -36.09 -11.03
C ASP A 498 26.17 -34.66 -11.13
N GLU A 499 27.25 -34.37 -10.39
CA GLU A 499 27.82 -33.03 -10.27
C GLU A 499 28.33 -32.47 -11.61
N ILE A 500 28.72 -33.34 -12.55
CA ILE A 500 29.11 -32.91 -13.90
C ILE A 500 27.90 -32.30 -14.61
N ARG A 501 26.74 -32.97 -14.58
CA ARG A 501 25.49 -32.44 -15.18
C ARG A 501 24.97 -31.21 -14.46
N ARG A 502 25.10 -31.16 -13.14
CA ARG A 502 24.76 -29.96 -12.35
C ARG A 502 25.63 -28.78 -12.74
N GLN A 503 26.92 -29.01 -12.99
CA GLN A 503 27.82 -27.99 -13.50
C GLN A 503 27.42 -27.53 -14.90
N GLU A 504 27.08 -28.43 -15.83
CA GLU A 504 26.65 -28.06 -17.18
C GLU A 504 25.46 -27.09 -17.15
N PHE A 505 24.48 -27.30 -16.26
CA PHE A 505 23.37 -26.35 -16.08
C PHE A 505 23.83 -24.98 -15.56
N ARG A 506 24.78 -24.95 -14.61
CA ARG A 506 25.35 -23.69 -14.10
C ARG A 506 26.16 -22.96 -15.18
N ASP A 507 26.87 -23.68 -16.04
CA ASP A 507 27.66 -23.10 -17.13
C ASP A 507 26.76 -22.53 -18.25
N GLN A 508 25.66 -23.23 -18.58
CA GLN A 508 24.64 -22.70 -19.49
C GLN A 508 23.98 -21.43 -18.93
N MET A 509 23.64 -21.42 -17.63
CA MET A 509 23.13 -20.23 -16.96
C MET A 509 24.14 -19.08 -16.96
N ALA A 510 25.42 -19.35 -16.71
CA ALA A 510 26.48 -18.34 -16.74
C ALA A 510 26.55 -17.63 -18.11
N ARG A 511 26.48 -18.40 -19.21
CA ARG A 511 26.47 -17.85 -20.58
C ARG A 511 25.29 -16.93 -20.85
N LEU A 512 24.11 -17.24 -20.30
CA LEU A 512 22.94 -16.36 -20.39
C LEU A 512 23.15 -15.07 -19.59
N PHE A 513 23.74 -15.17 -18.39
CA PHE A 513 23.99 -14.01 -17.55
C PHE A 513 25.07 -13.08 -18.13
N TRP A 514 26.06 -13.61 -18.86
CA TRP A 514 27.07 -12.79 -19.54
C TRP A 514 26.49 -11.85 -20.59
N GLN A 515 25.28 -12.10 -21.10
CA GLN A 515 24.61 -11.22 -22.05
C GLN A 515 23.90 -10.03 -21.39
N LEU A 516 23.84 -10.00 -20.05
CA LEU A 516 23.21 -8.91 -19.30
C LEU A 516 24.17 -7.73 -19.09
N PRO A 517 23.66 -6.51 -18.81
CA PRO A 517 24.50 -5.39 -18.42
C PRO A 517 25.47 -5.72 -17.28
N ALA A 518 26.73 -5.33 -17.42
CA ALA A 518 27.81 -5.73 -16.50
C ALA A 518 27.54 -5.38 -15.03
N ARG A 519 26.92 -4.22 -14.79
CA ARG A 519 26.46 -3.80 -13.46
C ARG A 519 25.52 -4.79 -12.77
N ARG A 520 24.66 -5.51 -13.51
CA ARG A 520 23.75 -6.53 -12.97
C ARG A 520 24.48 -7.82 -12.63
N VAL A 521 25.41 -8.23 -13.51
CA VAL A 521 26.26 -9.40 -13.29
C VAL A 521 27.12 -9.20 -12.06
N TRP A 522 27.74 -8.02 -11.92
CA TRP A 522 28.53 -7.66 -10.76
C TRP A 522 27.71 -7.68 -9.45
N LEU A 523 26.55 -7.03 -9.39
CA LEU A 523 25.66 -7.07 -8.22
C LEU A 523 25.22 -8.51 -7.85
N TYR A 524 24.95 -9.34 -8.86
CA TYR A 524 24.66 -10.75 -8.65
C TYR A 524 25.85 -11.50 -8.04
N LEU A 525 27.08 -11.28 -8.52
CA LEU A 525 28.29 -11.92 -7.99
C LEU A 525 28.57 -11.51 -6.54
N LYS A 526 28.42 -10.21 -6.22
CA LYS A 526 28.50 -9.72 -4.83
C LYS A 526 27.50 -10.43 -3.92
N SER A 527 26.28 -10.67 -4.42
CA SER A 527 25.22 -11.39 -3.70
C SER A 527 25.54 -12.89 -3.50
N VAL A 528 26.13 -13.54 -4.52
CA VAL A 528 26.60 -14.94 -4.42
C VAL A 528 27.69 -15.07 -3.37
N ARG A 529 28.70 -14.19 -3.43
CA ARG A 529 29.83 -14.18 -2.48
C ARG A 529 29.34 -13.99 -1.05
N PHE A 530 28.42 -13.05 -0.83
CA PHE A 530 27.82 -12.83 0.49
C PHE A 530 27.15 -14.09 1.04
N ARG A 531 26.40 -14.83 0.20
CA ARG A 531 25.68 -16.04 0.63
C ARG A 531 26.58 -17.26 0.87
N LEU A 532 27.75 -17.33 0.24
CA LEU A 532 28.68 -18.45 0.36
C LEU A 532 29.73 -18.27 1.48
N ARG A 533 29.70 -17.16 2.24
CA ARG A 533 30.60 -16.98 3.39
C ARG A 533 30.28 -17.99 4.51
N PRO A 534 31.30 -18.65 5.13
CA PRO A 534 31.10 -19.62 6.20
C PRO A 534 30.59 -19.03 7.53
N GLU A 535 30.58 -17.70 7.67
CA GLU A 535 30.19 -17.04 8.92
C GLU A 535 28.67 -16.91 9.03
N LYS A 536 28.15 -17.56 10.07
CA LYS A 536 26.74 -17.65 10.44
C LYS A 536 26.11 -16.27 10.61
N GLU A 537 25.13 -15.96 9.76
CA GLU A 537 23.93 -15.19 10.15
C GLU A 537 22.79 -15.50 9.17
N ILE A 538 22.20 -16.69 9.32
CA ILE A 538 21.13 -17.22 8.46
C ILE A 538 19.77 -16.53 8.71
N ALA A 539 19.67 -15.53 9.60
CA ALA A 539 18.40 -14.88 9.91
C ALA A 539 18.05 -13.65 9.03
N ALA A 540 19.01 -13.03 8.32
CA ALA A 540 18.75 -11.79 7.54
C ALA A 540 18.80 -11.97 6.00
N ALA A 541 19.31 -13.09 5.49
CA ALA A 541 19.75 -13.21 4.09
C ALA A 541 18.70 -13.67 3.06
N GLN A 542 17.40 -13.36 3.27
CA GLN A 542 16.36 -13.66 2.26
C GLN A 542 16.18 -12.55 1.20
N ARG A 543 16.76 -11.36 1.40
CA ARG A 543 16.53 -10.20 0.52
C ARG A 543 17.87 -9.63 0.07
N VAL A 544 18.07 -9.44 -1.23
CA VAL A 544 19.04 -8.46 -1.76
C VAL A 544 18.27 -7.15 -1.80
N ASP A 545 18.61 -6.19 -0.94
CA ASP A 545 18.01 -4.86 -0.90
C ASP A 545 19.04 -3.78 -0.60
N ILE A 546 18.59 -2.52 -0.60
CA ILE A 546 19.43 -1.32 -0.44
C ILE A 546 20.21 -1.34 0.91
N SER A 547 19.69 -1.99 1.95
CA SER A 547 20.36 -2.06 3.26
C SER A 547 21.67 -2.88 3.23
N GLN A 548 21.82 -3.78 2.26
CA GLN A 548 23.01 -4.64 2.11
C GLN A 548 24.17 -3.97 1.37
N LEU A 549 23.96 -2.77 0.79
CA LEU A 549 25.03 -2.03 0.10
C LEU A 549 26.20 -1.70 1.04
N SER A 550 25.92 -1.41 2.31
CA SER A 550 26.95 -1.15 3.33
C SER A 550 27.85 -2.36 3.61
N ILE A 551 27.32 -3.58 3.42
CA ILE A 551 28.05 -4.84 3.63
C ILE A 551 28.94 -5.16 2.42
N PHE A 552 28.44 -4.87 1.21
CA PHE A 552 29.20 -5.05 -0.03
C PHE A 552 30.44 -4.15 -0.14
N ASP A 553 30.50 -3.07 0.65
CA ASP A 553 31.61 -2.09 0.69
C ASP A 553 32.77 -2.52 1.63
N GLN A 554 32.59 -3.58 2.44
CA GLN A 554 33.53 -3.93 3.52
C GLN A 554 34.82 -4.65 3.04
N SER A 555 34.87 -5.13 1.79
CA SER A 555 36.06 -5.81 1.26
C SER A 555 36.07 -5.83 -0.27
N GLU A 556 37.24 -5.55 -0.85
CA GLU A 556 37.51 -5.70 -2.28
C GLU A 556 37.77 -7.16 -2.64
N HIS A 557 37.13 -7.65 -3.71
CA HIS A 557 37.29 -9.02 -4.22
C HIS A 557 37.66 -9.05 -5.69
N ALA A 558 37.93 -10.24 -6.24
CA ALA A 558 38.39 -10.40 -7.62
C ALA A 558 37.43 -9.77 -8.66
N GLU A 559 36.11 -9.85 -8.46
CA GLU A 559 35.15 -9.17 -9.33
C GLU A 559 35.30 -7.64 -9.31
N ASP A 560 35.65 -7.02 -8.18
CA ASP A 560 35.83 -5.57 -8.05
C ASP A 560 37.13 -5.11 -8.75
N VAL A 561 38.19 -5.93 -8.68
CA VAL A 561 39.45 -5.69 -9.40
C VAL A 561 39.23 -5.69 -10.91
N ILE A 562 38.45 -6.64 -11.44
CA ILE A 562 38.09 -6.66 -12.87
C ILE A 562 37.31 -5.40 -13.26
N VAL A 563 36.43 -4.88 -12.39
CA VAL A 563 35.71 -3.61 -12.66
C VAL A 563 36.68 -2.44 -12.74
N LYS A 564 37.61 -2.29 -11.79
CA LYS A 564 38.61 -1.21 -11.80
C LYS A 564 39.49 -1.25 -13.05
N ALA A 565 39.86 -2.45 -13.49
CA ALA A 565 40.68 -2.65 -14.68
C ALA A 565 39.88 -2.90 -15.97
N SER A 566 38.56 -2.66 -15.95
CA SER A 566 37.67 -2.93 -17.09
C SER A 566 38.03 -2.16 -18.36
N HIS A 567 38.73 -1.03 -18.22
CA HIS A 567 39.27 -0.26 -19.34
C HIS A 567 40.37 -0.99 -20.13
N LEU A 568 41.01 -2.01 -19.55
CA LEU A 568 42.01 -2.87 -20.20
C LEU A 568 41.40 -4.16 -20.77
N VAL A 569 40.16 -4.45 -20.39
CA VAL A 569 39.42 -5.64 -20.78
C VAL A 569 38.49 -5.29 -21.93
N ARG A 570 38.41 -6.18 -22.92
CA ARG A 570 37.41 -6.06 -23.99
C ARG A 570 36.00 -6.07 -23.41
N VAL A 571 35.17 -5.13 -23.88
CA VAL A 571 33.81 -4.89 -23.35
C VAL A 571 32.96 -6.17 -23.34
N ASP A 572 33.09 -7.03 -24.35
CA ASP A 572 32.35 -8.29 -24.47
C ASP A 572 32.85 -9.41 -23.52
N GLN A 573 34.02 -9.23 -22.89
CA GLN A 573 34.66 -10.21 -22.00
C GLN A 573 34.59 -9.83 -20.52
N VAL A 574 34.23 -8.58 -20.17
CA VAL A 574 34.16 -8.10 -18.78
C VAL A 574 33.28 -9.01 -17.92
N ASN A 575 32.09 -9.38 -18.41
CA ASN A 575 31.17 -10.25 -17.67
C ASN A 575 31.70 -11.65 -17.44
N LYS A 576 32.34 -12.24 -18.46
CA LYS A 576 32.98 -13.54 -18.38
C LYS A 576 34.10 -13.49 -17.34
N LEU A 577 35.00 -12.52 -17.44
CA LEU A 577 36.12 -12.38 -16.50
C LEU A 577 35.67 -12.15 -15.06
N MET A 578 34.73 -11.24 -14.79
CA MET A 578 34.18 -11.05 -13.45
C MET A 578 33.62 -12.36 -12.89
N TRP A 579 32.86 -13.10 -13.70
CA TRP A 579 32.28 -14.38 -13.31
C TRP A 579 33.34 -15.42 -12.97
N VAL A 580 34.30 -15.64 -13.87
CA VAL A 580 35.35 -16.64 -13.66
C VAL A 580 36.21 -16.26 -12.46
N ALA A 581 36.60 -15.00 -12.33
CA ALA A 581 37.35 -14.47 -11.19
C ALA A 581 36.64 -14.77 -9.86
N CYS A 582 35.36 -14.41 -9.77
CA CYS A 582 34.56 -14.61 -8.56
C CYS A 582 34.36 -16.10 -8.25
N MET A 583 33.99 -16.91 -9.25
CA MET A 583 33.70 -18.32 -9.04
C MET A 583 34.96 -19.15 -8.74
N SER A 584 36.12 -18.79 -9.30
CA SER A 584 37.40 -19.43 -8.99
C SER A 584 37.85 -19.18 -7.55
N GLU A 585 37.46 -18.06 -6.93
CA GLU A 585 37.70 -17.84 -5.50
C GLU A 585 36.71 -18.56 -4.59
N LEU A 586 35.47 -18.76 -5.06
CA LEU A 586 34.37 -19.30 -4.23
C LEU A 586 34.20 -20.81 -4.34
N CYS A 587 34.70 -21.44 -5.41
CA CYS A 587 34.57 -22.87 -5.68
C CYS A 587 35.96 -23.49 -5.83
N SER A 588 36.13 -24.75 -5.41
CA SER A 588 37.42 -25.45 -5.51
C SER A 588 37.96 -25.42 -6.95
N PRO A 589 39.30 -25.27 -7.13
CA PRO A 589 39.90 -25.14 -8.45
C PRO A 589 39.59 -26.38 -9.29
N LYS A 590 38.81 -26.20 -10.37
CA LYS A 590 38.73 -27.19 -11.44
C LYS A 590 39.96 -27.02 -12.33
N ILE A 591 40.62 -28.13 -12.62
CA ILE A 591 41.85 -28.20 -13.42
C ILE A 591 41.65 -27.61 -14.83
N PHE A 592 40.43 -27.54 -15.36
CA PHE A 592 40.12 -26.86 -16.62
C PHE A 592 38.60 -26.66 -16.76
N GLY A 593 38.14 -25.56 -17.38
CA GLY A 593 36.76 -25.53 -17.89
C GLY A 593 36.12 -24.16 -18.17
N ILE A 594 36.33 -23.14 -17.35
CA ILE A 594 35.51 -21.91 -17.45
C ILE A 594 36.29 -20.72 -18.04
N ALA A 595 37.58 -20.58 -17.72
CA ALA A 595 38.41 -19.45 -18.19
C ALA A 595 38.70 -19.47 -19.70
N GLY A 596 38.91 -20.66 -20.26
CA GLY A 596 39.37 -20.83 -21.65
C GLY A 596 40.89 -20.83 -21.76
N SER A 597 41.40 -20.41 -22.92
CA SER A 597 42.82 -20.20 -23.18
C SER A 597 43.26 -18.82 -22.69
N ILE A 598 44.54 -18.66 -22.37
CA ILE A 598 45.12 -17.34 -22.16
C ILE A 598 45.11 -16.49 -23.44
N SER A 599 45.01 -17.14 -24.60
CA SER A 599 44.93 -16.50 -25.92
C SER A 599 43.55 -15.86 -26.20
N ASP A 600 42.52 -16.20 -25.41
CA ASP A 600 41.17 -15.63 -25.49
C ASP A 600 40.71 -15.03 -24.14
N CYS A 601 41.67 -14.53 -23.35
CA CYS A 601 41.42 -14.01 -22.00
C CYS A 601 40.72 -12.64 -21.95
N GLY A 602 40.50 -11.99 -23.09
CA GLY A 602 39.81 -10.71 -23.19
C GLY A 602 40.66 -9.48 -22.88
N ILE A 603 41.96 -9.62 -22.62
CA ILE A 603 42.89 -8.49 -22.42
C ILE A 603 43.76 -8.34 -23.65
N ASN A 604 43.54 -7.28 -24.42
CA ASN A 604 44.16 -7.09 -25.74
C ASN A 604 45.69 -7.21 -25.73
N ALA A 605 46.35 -6.72 -24.67
CA ALA A 605 47.81 -6.79 -24.55
C ALA A 605 48.30 -8.24 -24.36
N VAL A 606 47.55 -9.04 -23.60
CA VAL A 606 47.85 -10.46 -23.35
C VAL A 606 47.51 -11.29 -24.60
N GLU A 607 46.34 -11.07 -25.21
CA GLU A 607 45.90 -11.81 -26.41
C GLU A 607 46.80 -11.58 -27.63
N LYS A 608 47.49 -10.44 -27.72
CA LYS A 608 48.50 -10.20 -28.78
C LYS A 608 49.78 -11.01 -28.59
N LEU A 609 50.13 -11.31 -27.34
CA LEU A 609 51.39 -11.96 -27.00
C LEU A 609 51.26 -13.48 -26.84
N ALA A 610 50.12 -13.93 -26.32
CA ALA A 610 49.85 -15.34 -26.05
C ALA A 610 50.05 -16.27 -27.27
N PRO A 611 49.62 -15.91 -28.50
CA PRO A 611 49.89 -16.72 -29.68
C PRO A 611 51.38 -16.91 -29.96
N ASN A 612 52.19 -15.87 -29.78
CA ASN A 612 53.65 -15.95 -29.98
C ASN A 612 54.29 -16.86 -28.93
N CYS A 613 53.86 -16.76 -27.67
CA CYS A 613 54.33 -17.68 -26.61
C CYS A 613 53.93 -19.13 -26.92
N ARG A 614 52.72 -19.34 -27.44
CA ARG A 614 52.23 -20.66 -27.86
C ARG A 614 53.02 -21.22 -29.05
N GLU A 615 53.30 -20.39 -30.06
CA GLU A 615 54.12 -20.77 -31.21
C GLU A 615 55.55 -21.12 -30.79
N MET A 616 56.14 -20.33 -29.88
CA MET A 616 57.47 -20.65 -29.31
C MET A 616 57.50 -22.00 -28.60
N VAL A 617 56.44 -22.37 -27.86
CA VAL A 617 56.34 -23.69 -27.20
C VAL A 617 56.25 -24.84 -28.22
N LEU A 618 55.61 -24.61 -29.37
CA LEU A 618 55.55 -25.58 -30.46
C LEU A 618 56.90 -25.70 -31.19
N LEU A 619 57.54 -24.57 -31.50
CA LEU A 619 58.84 -24.52 -32.20
C LEU A 619 59.99 -25.10 -31.37
N THR A 620 59.92 -24.97 -30.05
CA THR A 620 60.94 -25.48 -29.12
C THR A 620 60.64 -26.87 -28.60
N GLU A 621 59.52 -27.50 -29.00
CA GLU A 621 59.06 -28.80 -28.50
C GLU A 621 58.98 -28.87 -26.96
N ALA A 622 58.90 -27.73 -26.27
CA ALA A 622 58.95 -27.64 -24.81
C ALA A 622 57.85 -28.45 -24.11
N HIS A 623 56.74 -28.68 -24.79
CA HIS A 623 55.62 -29.50 -24.31
C HIS A 623 55.88 -31.02 -24.39
N GLU A 624 56.82 -31.46 -25.25
CA GLU A 624 57.31 -32.83 -25.36
C GLU A 624 58.53 -33.07 -24.47
N ASP A 625 59.43 -32.08 -24.39
CA ASP A 625 60.62 -32.11 -23.53
C ASP A 625 60.27 -32.07 -22.03
N PHE A 626 59.19 -31.36 -21.68
CA PHE A 626 58.69 -31.23 -20.32
C PHE A 626 57.20 -31.59 -20.25
N PRO A 627 56.84 -32.88 -20.38
CA PRO A 627 55.46 -33.32 -20.42
C PRO A 627 54.83 -33.22 -19.03
N LEU A 628 53.64 -32.61 -18.96
CA LEU A 628 52.91 -32.44 -17.72
C LEU A 628 52.02 -33.66 -17.42
N PRO A 629 52.19 -34.34 -16.28
CA PRO A 629 51.39 -35.53 -15.95
C PRO A 629 49.89 -35.24 -15.93
N ARG A 630 49.08 -36.16 -16.48
CA ARG A 630 47.60 -36.07 -16.52
C ARG A 630 47.05 -34.90 -17.37
N CYS A 631 47.85 -34.33 -18.26
CA CYS A 631 47.42 -33.34 -19.25
C CYS A 631 47.45 -33.92 -20.66
N THR A 632 46.53 -33.47 -21.52
CA THR A 632 46.63 -33.68 -22.98
C THR A 632 47.75 -32.81 -23.57
N THR A 633 48.22 -33.14 -24.76
CA THR A 633 49.21 -32.32 -25.50
C THR A 633 48.78 -30.86 -25.59
N GLU A 634 47.52 -30.62 -25.95
CA GLU A 634 46.92 -29.28 -26.02
C GLU A 634 46.91 -28.54 -24.68
N GLN A 635 46.65 -29.25 -23.58
CA GLN A 635 46.72 -28.68 -22.24
C GLN A 635 48.17 -28.37 -21.83
N SER A 636 49.11 -29.24 -22.18
CA SER A 636 50.54 -29.04 -21.93
C SER A 636 51.04 -27.77 -22.65
N ILE A 637 50.69 -27.62 -23.92
CA ILE A 637 51.00 -26.44 -24.74
C ILE A 637 50.40 -25.17 -24.10
N GLU A 638 49.15 -25.23 -23.65
CA GLU A 638 48.49 -24.09 -23.00
C GLU A 638 49.14 -23.70 -21.66
N PHE A 639 49.55 -24.66 -20.81
CA PHE A 639 50.24 -24.37 -19.56
C PHE A 639 51.61 -23.72 -19.79
N HIS A 640 52.37 -24.23 -20.76
CA HIS A 640 53.66 -23.64 -21.14
C HIS A 640 53.49 -22.25 -21.76
N ALA A 641 52.45 -22.04 -22.57
CA ALA A 641 52.11 -20.71 -23.11
C ALA A 641 51.78 -19.71 -21.99
N ARG A 642 51.02 -20.11 -20.96
CA ARG A 642 50.76 -19.28 -19.76
C ARG A 642 52.04 -18.91 -19.02
N CYS A 643 52.97 -19.85 -18.85
CA CYS A 643 54.28 -19.56 -18.25
C CYS A 643 55.07 -18.52 -19.06
N GLY A 644 55.07 -18.65 -20.40
CA GLY A 644 55.72 -17.71 -21.31
C GLY A 644 55.11 -16.30 -21.24
N VAL A 645 53.78 -16.20 -21.26
CA VAL A 645 53.06 -14.93 -21.08
C VAL A 645 53.39 -14.31 -19.73
N ARG A 646 53.49 -15.14 -18.67
CA ARG A 646 53.77 -14.64 -17.32
C ARG A 646 55.14 -14.01 -17.18
N GLY A 647 56.16 -14.63 -17.78
CA GLY A 647 57.53 -14.12 -17.80
C GLY A 647 57.69 -12.77 -18.50
N LYS A 648 56.64 -12.31 -19.21
CA LYS A 648 56.62 -11.08 -19.99
C LYS A 648 55.71 -10.00 -19.39
N TYR A 649 55.37 -10.09 -18.10
CA TYR A 649 54.52 -9.11 -17.41
C TYR A 649 54.93 -7.64 -17.65
N GLU A 650 56.22 -7.33 -17.48
CA GLU A 650 56.75 -5.98 -17.68
C GLU A 650 56.73 -5.56 -19.17
N GLU A 651 56.85 -6.51 -20.10
CA GLU A 651 56.72 -6.27 -21.55
C GLU A 651 55.26 -5.95 -21.93
N ILE A 652 54.29 -6.58 -21.28
CA ILE A 652 52.86 -6.42 -21.56
C ILE A 652 52.33 -5.07 -21.06
N PHE A 653 52.71 -4.65 -19.86
CA PHE A 653 52.16 -3.46 -19.20
C PHE A 653 53.10 -2.25 -19.14
N GLY A 654 54.38 -2.43 -19.50
CA GLY A 654 55.36 -1.34 -19.57
C GLY A 654 55.43 -0.52 -18.27
N ALA A 655 55.41 0.82 -18.39
CA ALA A 655 55.45 1.73 -17.23
C ALA A 655 54.23 1.57 -16.29
N SER A 656 53.10 1.07 -16.79
CA SER A 656 51.89 0.83 -16.02
C SER A 656 51.93 -0.47 -15.21
N ALA A 657 52.97 -1.30 -15.37
CA ALA A 657 53.18 -2.51 -14.56
C ALA A 657 53.33 -2.22 -13.05
N ALA A 658 53.73 -1.00 -12.68
CA ALA A 658 53.84 -0.56 -11.29
C ALA A 658 52.50 -0.09 -10.69
N GLU A 659 51.44 0.06 -11.50
CA GLU A 659 50.13 0.52 -11.00
C GLU A 659 49.47 -0.56 -10.14
N PRO A 660 49.00 -0.23 -8.92
CA PRO A 660 48.39 -1.22 -8.01
C PRO A 660 47.21 -1.97 -8.63
N ALA A 661 46.42 -1.32 -9.48
CA ALA A 661 45.28 -1.93 -10.15
C ALA A 661 45.70 -2.99 -11.20
N ILE A 662 46.82 -2.77 -11.90
CA ILE A 662 47.35 -3.71 -12.90
C ILE A 662 48.02 -4.89 -12.21
N LYS A 663 48.70 -4.66 -11.10
CA LYS A 663 49.23 -5.73 -10.26
C LYS A 663 48.10 -6.61 -9.69
N ALA A 664 47.05 -6.00 -9.14
CA ALA A 664 45.89 -6.73 -8.63
C ALA A 664 45.16 -7.50 -9.74
N LEU A 665 44.98 -6.89 -10.92
CA LEU A 665 44.42 -7.59 -12.09
C LEU A 665 45.25 -8.81 -12.45
N TRP A 666 46.57 -8.68 -12.44
CA TRP A 666 47.47 -9.77 -12.78
C TRP A 666 47.41 -10.92 -11.77
N GLU A 667 47.34 -10.63 -10.48
CA GLU A 667 47.13 -11.63 -9.43
C GLU A 667 45.80 -12.39 -9.61
N VAL A 668 44.75 -11.69 -10.05
CA VAL A 668 43.46 -12.31 -10.40
C VAL A 668 43.59 -13.21 -11.63
N LEU A 669 44.32 -12.78 -12.68
CA LEU A 669 44.56 -13.59 -13.88
C LEU A 669 45.38 -14.84 -13.58
N ASP A 670 46.41 -14.74 -12.73
CA ASP A 670 47.22 -15.89 -12.29
C ASP A 670 46.35 -16.96 -11.59
N LYS A 671 45.32 -16.55 -10.84
CA LYS A 671 44.35 -17.49 -10.23
C LYS A 671 43.39 -18.09 -11.25
N ILE A 672 42.98 -17.32 -12.26
CA ILE A 672 42.04 -17.77 -13.30
C ILE A 672 42.72 -18.68 -14.33
N TYR A 673 43.99 -18.42 -14.62
CA TYR A 673 44.85 -19.16 -15.55
C TYR A 673 46.05 -19.75 -14.80
N PRO A 674 45.83 -20.71 -13.89
CA PRO A 674 46.91 -21.26 -13.07
C PRO A 674 47.95 -21.97 -13.94
N ARG A 675 49.19 -22.00 -13.46
CA ARG A 675 50.24 -22.86 -14.03
C ARG A 675 50.09 -24.26 -13.48
N TYR A 676 50.68 -25.23 -14.17
CA TYR A 676 50.65 -26.62 -13.72
C TYR A 676 51.18 -26.83 -12.28
N PRO A 677 52.28 -26.17 -11.83
CA PRO A 677 52.73 -26.28 -10.43
C PRO A 677 51.72 -25.73 -9.41
N ASP A 678 50.94 -24.72 -9.80
CA ASP A 678 49.93 -24.08 -8.93
C ASP A 678 48.71 -25.02 -8.70
N LEU A 679 48.53 -26.03 -9.55
CA LEU A 679 47.49 -27.06 -9.41
C LEU A 679 47.93 -28.25 -8.53
N LEU A 680 49.24 -28.47 -8.37
CA LEU A 680 49.79 -29.53 -7.54
C LEU A 680 49.79 -29.19 -6.05
N SER A 681 49.88 -27.89 -5.70
CA SER A 681 49.85 -27.39 -4.32
C SER A 681 48.46 -27.47 -3.66
N HIS A 682 47.39 -27.68 -4.42
CA HIS A 682 46.02 -27.81 -3.93
C HIS A 682 45.53 -29.26 -3.78
N HIS A 683 46.37 -30.24 -4.10
CA HIS A 683 46.09 -31.68 -3.97
C HIS A 683 46.98 -32.39 -2.92
N GLY A 684 47.59 -31.62 -2.01
CA GLY A 684 48.27 -32.12 -0.81
C GLY A 684 47.35 -32.24 0.38
#